data_AF-A0A0M8UYZ2-F1
#
_entry.id   AF-A0A0M8UYZ2-F1
#
_cell.length_a   1.000
_cell.length_b   1.000
_cell.length_c   1.000
_cell.angle_alpha   90.00
_cell.angle_beta   90.00
_cell.angle_gamma   90.00
#
_symmetry.space_group_name_H-M   'P 1'
#
loop_
_entity.id
_entity.type
_entity.pdbx_description
1 polymer ?
#
loop_
_entity_poly.entity_id
_entity_poly.type
_entity_poly.pdbx_seq_one_letter_code
_entity_poly.pdbx_strand_id
1 'polypeptide(L)'
;MRRFPLVSRQVLHVGPSRSDAYRTLGEALSRARSGAVISVAPGQYPENLVITTRVTIAAEQARGTVHICPPEGSAVVLKADAMMMTDLVLRGRDENVPVVAVLRGQLALDGCEISGAAWTAVLARDSGALAMRDCRVSNPGGAGVVDTSGEESSVESSVIENLGTSGIVLSEQSSMVVRGCSIRDARGNGVLANGSARGSVEDCDISSTDKPAIALEEQSSTRILRTVVHDTSTGVQLSSAARNELEEVRVTGTVSAGIILSNGTDPVLRRCRTARTKGPGLLVTDRARGTFEDCWLESSEVAALRVDGPAAPVLIGLSIRGSATGATFTDGATAELDRLELQDVRGTAISVRGAANPLIRRARLRGVGGRGVEVTESGRGRLEECHLQETGESAVHVSDGGNLYIGGSRIEEPRAHGLVIGSDAAATLRDCVVVAAKNTGVHVGSGGELTATRLRVHRGAEHGVLIADGARASINSSEASACGGDGFRIDSSESVSLSGCSARENQGGGVVQTRTGDRVSVENLASLDNGAPDAYGDAALDHLDPGRLGQDTGPLSELDRLIGLENVKHQVRTLVSLAQLARRRAELGLPSPPMARHLVFAGPPGTGKTSVARLYGSVLAGLGALPKGHLVEVSRADLVAQVIGGTAIKTTEAFQSALGGVLFIDEAYSLLSDGGRSGADFGREAVDTLLKLMEDHREEVVVVVAGYSDRMQEFLASNPGLQSRFSRTVEFENYTVPELVAIMESMCGSHQYELGEGTREALTLLFERMPRDAGFGNGRAARQVFEEMVDRQAFRLATLRDPEASDLTTLLPVDVGEREAAEVAGTGAAESGTPLERLNELIGLASVKRDVTDLVNLLGTARRREAAGLPAPRISNHLVFTGPPGTGKTTVARLYAELLVSLGALPRGQLVEVSRADLVGRYIGHTAQLTREVFERARGGVLFVDEAYTLTPSGASGADFGREAVDTLLKLMEDHRDEVVVIVAGYTAQMADFLASNPGLASRFSRRVEFANYSSDELVTIVRQHASAAHYDCGPGTATALRAYFDAVPRDQTFGNARLARRILEGMITRQAGRLSTMSAPSLEELRTLLPEDLTEAVVS
;
A
#
# COMPACT_ATOMS: atom_id res chain seq x y z
N MET A 1 -50.34 64.21 -16.14
CA MET A 1 -50.71 64.05 -14.71
C MET A 1 -51.78 62.96 -14.56
N ARG A 2 -51.39 61.73 -14.22
CA ARG A 2 -52.27 60.73 -13.59
C ARG A 2 -51.55 60.30 -12.32
N ARG A 3 -52.15 60.60 -11.16
CA ARG A 3 -51.64 60.24 -9.83
C ARG A 3 -51.74 58.72 -9.70
N PHE A 4 -50.62 58.01 -9.57
CA PHE A 4 -50.60 56.66 -9.01
C PHE A 4 -50.78 56.77 -7.49
N PRO A 5 -51.68 55.99 -6.86
CA PRO A 5 -51.86 56.04 -5.42
C PRO A 5 -50.66 55.41 -4.73
N LEU A 6 -50.11 56.11 -3.74
CA LEU A 6 -49.21 55.53 -2.73
C LEU A 6 -49.99 54.43 -2.00
N VAL A 7 -49.77 53.17 -2.37
CA VAL A 7 -50.32 52.03 -1.65
C VAL A 7 -49.59 51.96 -0.32
N SER A 8 -50.25 52.36 0.77
CA SER A 8 -49.73 52.19 2.12
C SER A 8 -49.47 50.71 2.39
N ARG A 9 -48.22 50.33 2.69
CA ARG A 9 -47.89 48.98 3.14
C ARG A 9 -48.72 48.65 4.38
N GLN A 10 -49.49 47.58 4.34
CA GLN A 10 -50.28 47.13 5.50
C GLN A 10 -49.32 46.70 6.60
N VAL A 11 -49.40 47.33 7.78
CA VAL A 11 -48.64 46.94 8.97
C VAL A 11 -49.58 46.25 9.95
N LEU A 12 -49.23 45.05 10.39
CA LEU A 12 -49.97 44.28 11.38
C LEU A 12 -49.09 44.13 12.62
N HIS A 13 -49.62 44.42 13.80
CA HIS A 13 -48.91 44.22 15.06
C HIS A 13 -49.35 42.90 15.68
N VAL A 14 -48.40 42.11 16.19
CA VAL A 14 -48.65 40.84 16.87
C VAL A 14 -48.07 40.91 18.27
N GLY A 15 -48.87 40.60 19.28
CA GLY A 15 -48.45 40.62 20.68
C GLY A 15 -49.47 39.93 21.56
N PRO A 16 -49.13 38.83 22.26
CA PRO A 16 -50.10 38.07 23.06
C PRO A 16 -50.71 38.87 24.22
N SER A 17 -50.03 39.94 24.66
CA SER A 17 -50.43 40.80 25.78
C SER A 17 -50.91 42.21 25.35
N ARG A 18 -50.93 42.54 24.05
CA ARG A 18 -51.41 43.85 23.54
C ARG A 18 -52.89 43.79 23.16
N SER A 19 -53.64 44.82 23.53
CA SER A 19 -55.08 44.93 23.24
C SER A 19 -55.38 45.39 21.81
N ASP A 20 -54.42 46.03 21.14
CA ASP A 20 -54.50 46.60 19.79
C ASP A 20 -53.71 45.78 18.74
N ALA A 21 -53.34 44.54 19.06
CA ALA A 21 -52.55 43.64 18.24
C ALA A 21 -53.24 42.28 18.04
N TYR A 22 -52.86 41.55 17.00
CA TYR A 22 -53.23 40.14 16.85
C TYR A 22 -52.56 39.32 17.94
N ARG A 23 -53.28 38.32 18.47
CA ARG A 23 -52.74 37.47 19.56
C ARG A 23 -51.71 36.47 19.05
N THR A 24 -51.83 36.05 17.79
CA THR A 24 -51.01 34.99 17.20
C THR A 24 -50.51 35.37 15.81
N LEU A 25 -49.39 34.79 15.38
CA LEU A 25 -48.81 35.02 14.06
C LEU A 25 -49.69 34.41 12.97
N GLY A 26 -50.30 33.25 13.22
CA GLY A 26 -51.22 32.61 12.28
C GLY A 26 -52.44 33.47 11.95
N GLU A 27 -53.01 34.16 12.94
CA GLU A 27 -54.16 35.05 12.72
C GLU A 27 -53.75 36.26 11.85
N ALA A 28 -52.62 36.89 12.16
CA ALA A 28 -52.09 38.00 11.37
C ALA A 28 -51.80 37.59 9.92
N LEU A 29 -51.18 36.43 9.72
CA LEU A 29 -50.89 35.87 8.39
C LEU A 29 -52.17 35.63 7.57
N SER A 30 -53.25 35.14 8.20
CA SER A 30 -54.53 34.92 7.52
C SER A 30 -55.20 36.21 7.02
N ARG A 31 -54.84 37.37 7.60
CA ARG A 31 -55.37 38.70 7.27
C ARG A 31 -54.40 39.55 6.45
N ALA A 32 -53.15 39.11 6.31
CA ALA A 32 -52.10 39.82 5.61
C ALA A 32 -52.36 39.84 4.09
N ARG A 33 -52.28 41.02 3.49
CA ARG A 33 -52.22 41.17 2.03
C ARG A 33 -50.79 40.93 1.56
N SER A 34 -50.64 40.54 0.30
CA SER A 34 -49.34 40.46 -0.35
C SER A 34 -48.55 41.76 -0.18
N GLY A 35 -47.34 41.67 0.37
CA GLY A 35 -46.45 42.79 0.68
C GLY A 35 -46.63 43.41 2.08
N ALA A 36 -47.50 42.86 2.95
CA ALA A 36 -47.69 43.33 4.32
C ALA A 36 -46.46 43.11 5.21
N VAL A 37 -46.32 43.95 6.23
CA VAL A 37 -45.29 43.87 7.27
C VAL A 37 -45.95 43.48 8.59
N ILE A 38 -45.46 42.43 9.23
CA ILE A 38 -45.91 41.94 10.53
C ILE A 38 -44.83 42.29 11.56
N SER A 39 -45.13 43.24 12.45
CA SER A 39 -44.27 43.65 13.55
C SER A 39 -44.62 42.85 14.79
N VAL A 40 -43.65 42.13 15.35
CA VAL A 40 -43.89 41.16 16.43
C VAL A 40 -43.27 41.66 17.73
N ALA A 41 -44.10 41.82 18.77
CA ALA A 41 -43.64 42.18 20.10
C ALA A 41 -42.87 41.01 20.77
N PRO A 42 -42.00 41.28 21.76
CA PRO A 42 -41.30 40.23 22.50
C PRO A 42 -42.24 39.17 23.07
N GLY A 43 -41.85 37.90 22.96
CA GLY A 43 -42.64 36.80 23.48
C GLY A 43 -42.29 35.43 22.89
N GLN A 44 -43.01 34.41 23.36
CA GLN A 44 -42.96 33.05 22.83
C GLN A 44 -44.24 32.74 22.06
N TYR A 45 -44.06 32.20 20.85
CA TYR A 45 -45.10 31.91 19.87
C TYR A 45 -45.05 30.42 19.51
N PRO A 46 -45.88 29.57 20.12
CA PRO A 46 -45.87 28.12 19.90
C PRO A 46 -46.72 27.74 18.69
N GLU A 47 -46.39 28.27 17.51
CA GLU A 47 -47.17 28.09 16.27
C GLU A 47 -46.30 27.59 15.12
N ASN A 48 -46.90 26.75 14.25
CA ASN A 48 -46.29 26.32 13.00
C ASN A 48 -46.72 27.29 11.89
N LEU A 49 -45.77 27.97 11.26
CA LEU A 49 -46.08 28.98 10.25
C LEU A 49 -46.03 28.40 8.84
N VAL A 50 -47.20 28.14 8.25
CA VAL A 50 -47.31 27.78 6.83
C VAL A 50 -47.61 29.03 6.02
N ILE A 51 -46.62 29.48 5.25
CA ILE A 51 -46.66 30.78 4.58
C ILE A 51 -47.05 30.61 3.13
N THR A 52 -48.21 31.13 2.76
CA THR A 52 -48.78 31.06 1.39
C THR A 52 -48.91 32.44 0.73
N THR A 53 -48.60 33.52 1.46
CA THR A 53 -48.71 34.91 0.99
C THR A 53 -47.38 35.62 1.18
N ARG A 54 -47.03 36.55 0.26
CA ARG A 54 -45.81 37.35 0.37
C ARG A 54 -45.90 38.33 1.54
N VAL A 55 -45.02 38.20 2.53
CA VAL A 55 -45.02 39.04 3.74
C VAL A 55 -43.61 39.25 4.29
N THR A 56 -43.45 40.29 5.10
CA THR A 56 -42.26 40.51 5.94
C THR A 56 -42.65 40.32 7.40
N ILE A 57 -41.89 39.55 8.17
CA ILE A 57 -42.06 39.40 9.62
C ILE A 57 -40.80 39.93 10.31
N ALA A 58 -40.95 40.88 11.23
CA ALA A 58 -39.82 41.49 11.94
C ALA A 58 -40.13 41.60 13.43
N ALA A 59 -39.12 41.37 14.27
CA ALA A 59 -39.19 41.71 15.68
C ALA A 59 -39.31 43.23 15.85
N GLU A 60 -40.17 43.69 16.76
CA GLU A 60 -40.34 45.12 17.09
C GLU A 60 -39.19 45.67 17.94
N GLN A 61 -38.50 44.78 18.66
CA GLN A 61 -37.39 45.11 19.57
C GLN A 61 -36.10 44.40 19.15
N ALA A 62 -35.10 44.38 20.02
CA ALA A 62 -33.78 43.79 19.75
C ALA A 62 -33.85 42.29 19.37
N ARG A 63 -32.84 41.84 18.62
CA ARG A 63 -32.60 40.42 18.28
C ARG A 63 -32.68 39.53 19.51
N GLY A 64 -33.34 38.38 19.37
CA GLY A 64 -33.48 37.40 20.44
C GLY A 64 -34.73 37.56 21.31
N THR A 65 -35.57 38.56 21.07
CA THR A 65 -36.77 38.83 21.90
C THR A 65 -38.02 38.08 21.46
N VAL A 66 -38.07 37.62 20.20
CA VAL A 66 -39.23 36.94 19.61
C VAL A 66 -38.85 35.49 19.31
N HIS A 67 -39.51 34.55 19.99
CA HIS A 67 -39.25 33.12 19.86
C HIS A 67 -40.42 32.39 19.23
N ILE A 68 -40.20 31.76 18.08
CA ILE A 68 -41.15 30.88 17.39
C ILE A 68 -40.74 29.44 17.70
N CYS A 69 -41.52 28.79 18.56
CA CYS A 69 -41.18 27.51 19.20
C CYS A 69 -42.37 26.54 19.13
N PRO A 70 -42.69 25.98 17.95
CA PRO A 70 -43.73 24.98 17.83
C PRO A 70 -43.46 23.78 18.75
N PRO A 71 -44.50 23.17 19.36
CA PRO A 71 -44.33 21.96 20.16
C PRO A 71 -43.94 20.74 19.30
N GLU A 72 -44.43 20.67 18.05
CA GLU A 72 -44.19 19.59 17.08
C GLU A 72 -44.27 20.16 15.66
N GLY A 73 -43.53 19.60 14.71
CA GLY A 73 -43.46 20.11 13.34
C GLY A 73 -42.45 21.25 13.10
N SER A 74 -42.43 21.77 11.86
CA SER A 74 -41.56 22.89 11.45
C SER A 74 -42.07 24.24 11.98
N ALA A 75 -41.14 25.11 12.39
CA ALA A 75 -41.45 26.49 12.77
C ALA A 75 -41.90 27.30 11.56
N VAL A 76 -41.26 27.10 10.41
CA VAL A 76 -41.57 27.80 9.15
C VAL A 76 -41.61 26.83 7.98
N VAL A 77 -42.70 26.86 7.22
CA VAL A 77 -42.82 26.18 5.93
C VAL A 77 -43.25 27.22 4.88
N LEU A 78 -42.33 27.57 3.97
CA LEU A 78 -42.63 28.51 2.88
C LEU A 78 -43.22 27.78 1.67
N LYS A 79 -44.41 28.23 1.26
CA LYS A 79 -45.14 27.82 0.05
C LYS A 79 -45.60 29.04 -0.79
N ALA A 80 -44.99 30.21 -0.57
CA ALA A 80 -45.30 31.47 -1.24
C ALA A 80 -44.11 31.93 -2.10
N ASP A 81 -44.33 32.84 -3.04
CA ASP A 81 -43.26 33.25 -3.98
C ASP A 81 -42.09 33.99 -3.30
N ALA A 82 -42.30 34.69 -2.17
CA ALA A 82 -41.25 35.37 -1.42
C ALA A 82 -41.65 35.67 0.02
N MET A 83 -40.70 35.62 0.96
CA MET A 83 -40.87 36.02 2.36
C MET A 83 -39.59 36.60 2.92
N MET A 84 -39.70 37.56 3.84
CA MET A 84 -38.56 38.07 4.64
C MET A 84 -38.83 37.93 6.14
N MET A 85 -37.82 37.50 6.89
CA MET A 85 -37.84 37.34 8.34
C MET A 85 -36.61 38.02 8.94
N THR A 86 -36.82 38.86 9.96
CA THR A 86 -35.74 39.66 10.56
C THR A 86 -35.73 39.59 12.08
N ASP A 87 -34.56 39.29 12.66
CA ASP A 87 -34.28 39.30 14.11
C ASP A 87 -35.10 38.30 14.96
N LEU A 88 -35.46 37.16 14.37
CA LEU A 88 -36.31 36.13 15.00
C LEU A 88 -35.51 34.93 15.51
N VAL A 89 -35.98 34.31 16.60
CA VAL A 89 -35.46 33.04 17.11
C VAL A 89 -36.41 31.91 16.73
N LEU A 90 -35.95 30.97 15.90
CA LEU A 90 -36.71 29.82 15.42
C LEU A 90 -36.18 28.56 16.09
N ARG A 91 -37.04 27.85 16.84
CA ARG A 91 -36.65 26.59 17.51
C ARG A 91 -37.56 25.45 17.10
N GLY A 92 -37.00 24.42 16.48
CA GLY A 92 -37.69 23.16 16.21
C GLY A 92 -37.26 22.08 17.19
N ARG A 93 -38.23 21.41 17.82
CA ARG A 93 -38.00 20.30 18.76
C ARG A 93 -38.27 18.92 18.16
N ASP A 94 -38.93 18.90 17.00
CA ASP A 94 -39.21 17.67 16.26
C ASP A 94 -37.93 17.13 15.62
N GLU A 95 -37.68 15.83 15.78
CA GLU A 95 -36.48 15.15 15.28
C GLU A 95 -36.63 14.71 13.80
N ASN A 96 -37.86 14.73 13.26
CA ASN A 96 -38.14 14.21 11.92
C ASN A 96 -38.27 15.29 10.85
N VAL A 97 -38.50 16.55 11.24
CA VAL A 97 -38.74 17.65 10.28
C VAL A 97 -37.86 18.86 10.56
N PRO A 98 -37.41 19.58 9.52
CA PRO A 98 -36.55 20.73 9.70
C PRO A 98 -37.27 21.90 10.39
N VAL A 99 -36.50 22.78 11.03
CA VAL A 99 -37.02 24.01 11.66
C VAL A 99 -37.60 24.93 10.60
N VAL A 100 -36.87 25.07 9.48
CA VAL A 100 -37.23 25.90 8.34
C VAL A 100 -37.23 25.05 7.08
N ALA A 101 -38.37 24.97 6.40
CA ALA A 101 -38.52 24.30 5.11
C ALA A 101 -38.96 25.29 4.03
N VAL A 102 -38.15 25.44 2.97
CA VAL A 102 -38.46 26.24 1.79
C VAL A 102 -38.78 25.29 0.65
N LEU A 103 -40.08 25.14 0.34
CA LEU A 103 -40.56 24.23 -0.71
C LEU A 103 -40.82 24.95 -2.04
N ARG A 104 -41.10 26.26 -1.96
CA ARG A 104 -41.35 27.12 -3.13
C ARG A 104 -41.03 28.56 -2.78
N GLY A 105 -40.44 29.27 -3.73
CA GLY A 105 -40.15 30.71 -3.64
C GLY A 105 -38.94 31.00 -2.76
N GLN A 106 -38.67 32.28 -2.54
CA GLN A 106 -37.45 32.71 -1.84
C GLN A 106 -37.72 33.11 -0.38
N LEU A 107 -36.97 32.53 0.55
CA LEU A 107 -36.99 32.92 1.96
C LEU A 107 -35.73 33.73 2.31
N ALA A 108 -35.91 35.01 2.64
CA ALA A 108 -34.86 35.85 3.20
C ALA A 108 -34.87 35.81 4.73
N LEU A 109 -33.75 35.46 5.34
CA LEU A 109 -33.52 35.43 6.79
C LEU A 109 -32.38 36.39 7.13
N ASP A 110 -32.65 37.38 7.97
CA ASP A 110 -31.69 38.41 8.36
C ASP A 110 -31.62 38.51 9.89
N GLY A 111 -30.44 38.30 10.48
CA GLY A 111 -30.28 38.38 11.93
C GLY A 111 -31.01 37.28 12.72
N CYS A 112 -31.42 36.19 12.08
CA CYS A 112 -32.16 35.11 12.76
C CYS A 112 -31.27 34.14 13.55
N GLU A 113 -31.82 33.50 14.57
CA GLU A 113 -31.20 32.38 15.28
C GLU A 113 -32.07 31.13 15.08
N ILE A 114 -31.48 30.05 14.59
CA ILE A 114 -32.19 28.82 14.21
C ILE A 114 -31.58 27.66 14.97
N SER A 115 -32.39 26.98 15.78
CA SER A 115 -31.97 25.80 16.54
C SER A 115 -32.89 24.62 16.25
N GLY A 116 -32.34 23.53 15.72
CA GLY A 116 -33.08 22.30 15.39
C GLY A 116 -32.62 21.09 16.21
N ALA A 117 -33.38 20.00 16.08
CA ALA A 117 -33.03 18.66 16.57
C ALA A 117 -33.16 17.58 15.48
N ALA A 118 -33.57 17.96 14.27
CA ALA A 118 -33.85 17.03 13.19
C ALA A 118 -32.61 16.69 12.35
N TRP A 119 -32.79 15.91 11.28
CA TRP A 119 -31.73 15.61 10.32
C TRP A 119 -31.17 16.86 9.59
N THR A 120 -31.90 17.97 9.53
CA THR A 120 -31.39 19.30 9.14
C THR A 120 -32.15 20.43 9.85
N ALA A 121 -31.53 21.57 10.13
CA ALA A 121 -32.22 22.74 10.67
C ALA A 121 -32.91 23.56 9.57
N VAL A 122 -32.23 23.79 8.44
CA VAL A 122 -32.75 24.55 7.30
C VAL A 122 -32.70 23.68 6.05
N LEU A 123 -33.81 23.63 5.33
CA LEU A 123 -33.95 22.86 4.09
C LEU A 123 -34.50 23.75 2.97
N ALA A 124 -33.77 23.85 1.86
CA ALA A 124 -34.27 24.32 0.57
C ALA A 124 -34.37 23.14 -0.39
N ARG A 125 -35.55 22.97 -1.01
CA ARG A 125 -35.83 21.87 -1.95
C ARG A 125 -36.85 22.28 -3.00
N ASP A 126 -37.02 21.45 -4.02
CA ASP A 126 -37.94 21.67 -5.13
C ASP A 126 -37.64 23.03 -5.83
N SER A 127 -38.54 24.02 -5.71
CA SER A 127 -38.40 25.37 -6.28
C SER A 127 -38.20 26.45 -5.19
N GLY A 128 -37.71 26.03 -4.03
CA GLY A 128 -37.42 26.89 -2.89
C GLY A 128 -35.98 27.40 -2.91
N ALA A 129 -35.77 28.67 -2.61
CA ALA A 129 -34.45 29.31 -2.54
C ALA A 129 -34.24 29.99 -1.18
N LEU A 130 -33.00 30.00 -0.71
CA LEU A 130 -32.64 30.54 0.59
C LEU A 130 -31.76 31.78 0.44
N ALA A 131 -32.03 32.85 1.19
CA ALA A 131 -31.15 34.01 1.30
C ALA A 131 -30.93 34.33 2.78
N MET A 132 -29.86 33.78 3.35
CA MET A 132 -29.51 33.95 4.76
C MET A 132 -28.39 34.97 4.93
N ARG A 133 -28.56 35.88 5.89
CA ARG A 133 -27.56 36.87 6.26
C ARG A 133 -27.51 37.08 7.77
N ASP A 134 -26.31 37.22 8.32
CA ASP A 134 -26.09 37.57 9.74
C ASP A 134 -26.79 36.59 10.71
N CYS A 135 -27.00 35.35 10.27
CA CYS A 135 -27.76 34.31 10.96
C CYS A 135 -26.87 33.40 11.81
N ARG A 136 -27.46 32.74 12.81
CA ARG A 136 -26.83 31.69 13.60
C ARG A 136 -27.64 30.40 13.50
N VAL A 137 -27.02 29.29 13.10
CA VAL A 137 -27.68 27.99 12.94
C VAL A 137 -27.00 26.94 13.81
N SER A 138 -27.81 26.17 14.54
CA SER A 138 -27.37 25.04 15.36
C SER A 138 -28.29 23.84 15.20
N ASN A 139 -27.72 22.64 15.10
CA ASN A 139 -28.50 21.41 14.96
C ASN A 139 -27.75 20.15 15.44
N PRO A 140 -27.75 19.85 16.74
CA PRO A 140 -27.03 18.68 17.27
C PRO A 140 -27.55 17.34 16.74
N GLY A 141 -28.77 17.28 16.19
CA GLY A 141 -29.35 16.06 15.61
C GLY A 141 -28.96 15.79 14.16
N GLY A 142 -28.38 16.77 13.44
CA GLY A 142 -28.14 16.62 12.01
C GLY A 142 -27.38 17.79 11.38
N ALA A 143 -27.74 18.11 10.14
CA ALA A 143 -27.06 19.13 9.34
C ALA A 143 -27.54 20.55 9.68
N GLY A 144 -26.71 21.55 9.40
CA GLY A 144 -27.10 22.96 9.59
C GLY A 144 -28.05 23.43 8.49
N VAL A 145 -27.52 23.48 7.27
CA VAL A 145 -28.23 23.91 6.06
C VAL A 145 -28.09 22.84 4.99
N VAL A 146 -29.20 22.44 4.38
CA VAL A 146 -29.25 21.51 3.26
C VAL A 146 -29.99 22.17 2.11
N ASP A 147 -29.36 22.20 0.93
CA ASP A 147 -29.98 22.66 -0.31
C ASP A 147 -29.90 21.57 -1.38
N THR A 148 -31.09 21.19 -1.85
CA THR A 148 -31.28 20.26 -2.96
C THR A 148 -32.07 20.90 -4.10
N SER A 149 -32.40 22.19 -3.99
CA SER A 149 -33.14 22.93 -5.02
C SER A 149 -32.24 23.20 -6.23
N GLY A 150 -32.83 23.47 -7.40
CA GLY A 150 -32.08 23.98 -8.56
C GLY A 150 -31.99 25.51 -8.60
N GLU A 151 -32.51 26.20 -7.59
CA GLU A 151 -32.58 27.66 -7.52
C GLU A 151 -31.33 28.23 -6.83
N GLU A 152 -31.05 29.52 -7.04
CA GLU A 152 -29.90 30.17 -6.42
C GLU A 152 -30.16 30.49 -4.95
N SER A 153 -29.39 29.84 -4.07
CA SER A 153 -29.36 30.11 -2.64
C SER A 153 -28.11 30.89 -2.24
N SER A 154 -28.19 31.65 -1.14
CA SER A 154 -27.07 32.36 -0.54
C SER A 154 -27.09 32.25 0.98
N VAL A 155 -25.90 32.08 1.56
CA VAL A 155 -25.65 32.11 3.01
C VAL A 155 -24.46 33.01 3.23
N GLU A 156 -24.69 34.19 3.80
CA GLU A 156 -23.68 35.23 3.96
C GLU A 156 -23.48 35.61 5.43
N SER A 157 -22.23 35.88 5.84
CA SER A 157 -21.87 36.45 7.15
C SER A 157 -22.52 35.72 8.34
N SER A 158 -22.66 34.40 8.24
CA SER A 158 -23.45 33.60 9.19
C SER A 158 -22.58 32.59 9.94
N VAL A 159 -23.03 32.20 11.14
CA VAL A 159 -22.37 31.19 11.99
C VAL A 159 -23.18 29.91 12.00
N ILE A 160 -22.55 28.79 11.68
CA ILE A 160 -23.18 27.46 11.63
C ILE A 160 -22.34 26.54 12.54
N GLU A 161 -22.92 26.09 13.65
CA GLU A 161 -22.16 25.42 14.70
C GLU A 161 -22.97 24.36 15.48
N ASN A 162 -22.28 23.50 16.23
CA ASN A 162 -22.88 22.42 17.04
C ASN A 162 -23.79 21.49 16.21
N LEU A 163 -23.17 20.71 15.32
CA LEU A 163 -23.87 19.96 14.28
C LEU A 163 -23.70 18.45 14.47
N GLY A 164 -24.80 17.72 14.36
CA GLY A 164 -24.82 16.25 14.43
C GLY A 164 -24.22 15.58 13.20
N THR A 165 -24.23 16.27 12.05
CA THR A 165 -23.59 15.82 10.80
C THR A 165 -22.85 16.99 10.13
N SER A 166 -23.27 17.46 8.97
CA SER A 166 -22.53 18.46 8.18
C SER A 166 -23.03 19.90 8.39
N GLY A 167 -22.16 20.88 8.24
CA GLY A 167 -22.53 22.30 8.34
C GLY A 167 -23.45 22.74 7.21
N ILE A 168 -22.93 22.68 5.99
CA ILE A 168 -23.68 22.98 4.76
C ILE A 168 -23.59 21.79 3.82
N VAL A 169 -24.73 21.40 3.25
CA VAL A 169 -24.83 20.35 2.23
C VAL A 169 -25.44 20.93 0.97
N LEU A 170 -24.68 20.87 -0.12
CA LEU A 170 -25.11 21.14 -1.48
C LEU A 170 -25.29 19.79 -2.18
N SER A 171 -26.52 19.44 -2.54
CA SER A 171 -26.83 18.19 -3.22
C SER A 171 -27.61 18.42 -4.51
N GLU A 172 -27.75 17.37 -5.31
CA GLU A 172 -28.50 17.35 -6.56
C GLU A 172 -28.02 18.42 -7.55
N GLN A 173 -28.83 19.44 -7.86
CA GLN A 173 -28.49 20.51 -8.81
C GLN A 173 -28.32 21.87 -8.12
N SER A 174 -28.06 21.87 -6.81
CA SER A 174 -27.97 23.11 -6.03
C SER A 174 -26.89 24.07 -6.48
N SER A 175 -27.26 25.35 -6.46
CA SER A 175 -26.37 26.48 -6.69
C SER A 175 -26.44 27.41 -5.48
N MET A 176 -25.54 27.18 -4.51
CA MET A 176 -25.47 27.98 -3.30
C MET A 176 -24.16 28.77 -3.24
N VAL A 177 -24.26 30.06 -2.93
CA VAL A 177 -23.13 30.92 -2.57
C VAL A 177 -23.02 30.98 -1.05
N VAL A 178 -21.93 30.47 -0.49
CA VAL A 178 -21.59 30.58 0.93
C VAL A 178 -20.47 31.59 1.06
N ARG A 179 -20.70 32.73 1.72
CA ARG A 179 -19.73 33.82 1.81
C ARG A 179 -19.52 34.37 3.21
N GLY A 180 -18.28 34.48 3.66
CA GLY A 180 -17.98 35.14 4.94
C GLY A 180 -18.53 34.39 6.16
N CYS A 181 -18.74 33.07 6.03
CA CYS A 181 -19.37 32.26 7.07
C CYS A 181 -18.32 31.59 7.96
N SER A 182 -18.68 31.38 9.24
CA SER A 182 -17.92 30.54 10.17
C SER A 182 -18.67 29.24 10.40
N ILE A 183 -18.06 28.11 10.02
CA ILE A 183 -18.64 26.77 10.12
C ILE A 183 -17.78 25.94 11.06
N ARG A 184 -18.31 25.54 12.21
CA ARG A 184 -17.53 24.84 13.25
C ARG A 184 -18.29 23.73 13.96
N ASP A 185 -17.56 22.90 14.69
CA ASP A 185 -18.11 21.86 15.57
C ASP A 185 -19.06 20.89 14.83
N ALA A 186 -18.61 20.39 13.67
CA ALA A 186 -19.38 19.47 12.83
C ALA A 186 -18.91 18.02 13.02
N ARG A 187 -19.81 17.14 13.46
CA ARG A 187 -19.52 15.68 13.52
C ARG A 187 -19.42 15.00 12.15
N GLY A 188 -19.71 15.74 11.09
CA GLY A 188 -19.55 15.37 9.68
C GLY A 188 -18.59 16.32 8.96
N ASN A 189 -18.99 16.79 7.78
CA ASN A 189 -18.19 17.71 6.97
C ASN A 189 -18.55 19.16 7.29
N GLY A 190 -17.62 20.11 7.15
CA GLY A 190 -17.98 21.53 7.21
C GLY A 190 -18.88 21.91 6.04
N VAL A 191 -18.39 21.66 4.82
CA VAL A 191 -19.15 21.77 3.57
C VAL A 191 -19.07 20.45 2.81
N LEU A 192 -20.22 19.90 2.44
CA LEU A 192 -20.34 18.76 1.54
C LEU A 192 -21.03 19.20 0.25
N ALA A 193 -20.39 18.99 -0.90
CA ALA A 193 -21.02 19.19 -2.20
C ALA A 193 -20.95 17.90 -3.03
N ASN A 194 -22.10 17.31 -3.32
CA ASN A 194 -22.23 16.08 -4.11
C ASN A 194 -23.28 16.26 -5.24
N GLY A 195 -23.68 15.18 -5.90
CA GLY A 195 -24.55 15.25 -7.07
C GLY A 195 -23.88 16.02 -8.21
N SER A 196 -24.61 16.98 -8.78
CA SER A 196 -24.16 17.90 -9.82
C SER A 196 -24.15 19.36 -9.33
N ALA A 197 -23.92 19.56 -8.03
CA ALA A 197 -23.92 20.88 -7.40
C ALA A 197 -22.92 21.86 -8.05
N ARG A 198 -23.29 23.14 -8.08
CA ARG A 198 -22.53 24.23 -8.74
C ARG A 198 -22.41 25.47 -7.85
N GLY A 199 -22.05 25.27 -6.59
CA GLY A 199 -21.93 26.35 -5.62
C GLY A 199 -20.59 27.08 -5.61
N SER A 200 -20.46 28.05 -4.71
CA SER A 200 -19.20 28.70 -4.37
C SER A 200 -19.08 28.89 -2.86
N VAL A 201 -17.90 28.58 -2.30
CA VAL A 201 -17.57 28.83 -0.90
C VAL A 201 -16.44 29.86 -0.86
N GLU A 202 -16.75 31.07 -0.38
CA GLU A 202 -15.90 32.25 -0.49
C GLU A 202 -15.64 32.88 0.88
N ASP A 203 -14.39 33.22 1.19
CA ASP A 203 -14.05 34.00 2.39
C ASP A 203 -14.56 33.35 3.71
N CYS A 204 -14.64 32.02 3.74
CA CYS A 204 -15.17 31.27 4.89
C CYS A 204 -14.06 30.80 5.84
N ASP A 205 -14.46 30.54 7.09
CA ASP A 205 -13.64 29.93 8.13
C ASP A 205 -14.30 28.61 8.57
N ILE A 206 -13.59 27.50 8.44
CA ILE A 206 -14.11 26.15 8.73
C ILE A 206 -13.19 25.45 9.73
N SER A 207 -13.75 25.00 10.86
CA SER A 207 -12.95 24.36 11.92
C SER A 207 -13.64 23.20 12.62
N SER A 208 -12.85 22.40 13.35
CA SER A 208 -13.37 21.40 14.31
C SER A 208 -14.37 20.41 13.68
N THR A 209 -13.96 19.76 12.59
CA THR A 209 -14.78 18.77 11.87
C THR A 209 -14.24 17.35 12.05
N ASP A 210 -15.14 16.38 12.28
CA ASP A 210 -14.77 14.96 12.45
C ASP A 210 -14.49 14.27 11.11
N LYS A 211 -15.10 14.73 10.01
CA LYS A 211 -14.82 14.30 8.63
C LYS A 211 -14.15 15.46 7.85
N PRO A 212 -13.82 15.31 6.54
CA PRO A 212 -13.17 16.40 5.80
C PRO A 212 -13.93 17.73 5.94
N ALA A 213 -13.19 18.80 6.19
CA ALA A 213 -13.78 20.13 6.34
C ALA A 213 -14.54 20.55 5.09
N ILE A 214 -13.97 20.25 3.92
CA ILE A 214 -14.61 20.40 2.62
C ILE A 214 -14.52 19.08 1.87
N ALA A 215 -15.68 18.56 1.43
CA ALA A 215 -15.78 17.37 0.60
C ALA A 215 -16.50 17.70 -0.71
N LEU A 216 -15.81 17.56 -1.84
CA LEU A 216 -16.38 17.72 -3.19
C LEU A 216 -16.40 16.36 -3.89
N GLU A 217 -17.59 15.83 -4.14
CA GLU A 217 -17.81 14.45 -4.56
C GLU A 217 -18.64 14.39 -5.85
N GLU A 218 -18.68 13.21 -6.47
CA GLU A 218 -19.51 12.89 -7.65
C GLU A 218 -19.27 13.83 -8.85
N GLN A 219 -20.22 14.67 -9.25
CA GLN A 219 -20.11 15.61 -10.39
C GLN A 219 -20.18 17.08 -9.93
N SER A 220 -19.89 17.34 -8.65
CA SER A 220 -19.89 18.70 -8.10
C SER A 220 -18.80 19.57 -8.73
N SER A 221 -19.19 20.71 -9.29
CA SER A 221 -18.29 21.73 -9.84
C SER A 221 -18.08 22.92 -8.90
N THR A 222 -18.38 22.73 -7.62
CA THR A 222 -18.33 23.77 -6.59
C THR A 222 -16.91 24.36 -6.48
N ARG A 223 -16.82 25.69 -6.41
CA ARG A 223 -15.56 26.45 -6.33
C ARG A 223 -15.27 26.89 -4.90
N ILE A 224 -14.01 26.86 -4.49
CA ILE A 224 -13.57 27.28 -3.15
C ILE A 224 -12.57 28.42 -3.29
N LEU A 225 -12.83 29.54 -2.63
CA LEU A 225 -12.05 30.77 -2.79
C LEU A 225 -11.76 31.44 -1.44
N ARG A 226 -10.49 31.76 -1.16
CA ARG A 226 -10.07 32.50 0.05
C ARG A 226 -10.60 31.92 1.37
N THR A 227 -10.74 30.59 1.43
CA THR A 227 -11.29 29.88 2.59
C THR A 227 -10.17 29.36 3.49
N VAL A 228 -10.34 29.52 4.80
CA VAL A 228 -9.44 29.01 5.83
C VAL A 228 -10.08 27.77 6.45
N VAL A 229 -9.30 26.69 6.53
CA VAL A 229 -9.66 25.43 7.17
C VAL A 229 -8.65 25.18 8.28
N HIS A 230 -9.09 24.98 9.52
CA HIS A 230 -8.17 24.67 10.61
C HIS A 230 -8.70 23.74 11.70
N ASP A 231 -7.80 22.99 12.33
CA ASP A 231 -8.10 22.10 13.46
C ASP A 231 -9.16 21.04 13.10
N THR A 232 -8.96 20.33 11.99
CA THR A 232 -9.90 19.33 11.43
C THR A 232 -9.28 17.95 11.29
N SER A 233 -10.10 16.92 11.05
CA SER A 233 -9.58 15.58 10.74
C SER A 233 -8.82 15.57 9.41
N THR A 234 -9.48 15.97 8.33
CA THR A 234 -8.93 16.17 6.99
C THR A 234 -9.30 17.57 6.50
N GLY A 235 -8.41 18.23 5.77
CA GLY A 235 -8.70 19.58 5.26
C GLY A 235 -9.71 19.58 4.12
N VAL A 236 -9.24 19.22 2.92
CA VAL A 236 -10.08 19.16 1.71
C VAL A 236 -9.97 17.80 1.05
N GLN A 237 -11.11 17.21 0.68
CA GLN A 237 -11.18 15.96 -0.06
C GLN A 237 -11.92 16.17 -1.38
N LEU A 238 -11.25 15.81 -2.47
CA LEU A 238 -11.75 15.89 -3.84
C LEU A 238 -11.87 14.48 -4.40
N SER A 239 -13.10 14.08 -4.72
CA SER A 239 -13.43 12.81 -5.38
C SER A 239 -14.40 13.01 -6.56
N SER A 240 -14.63 14.26 -6.97
CA SER A 240 -15.48 14.61 -8.09
C SER A 240 -14.83 14.40 -9.47
N ALA A 241 -15.60 13.87 -10.42
CA ALA A 241 -15.21 13.81 -11.83
C ALA A 241 -15.34 15.17 -12.56
N ALA A 242 -15.96 16.18 -11.94
CA ALA A 242 -16.00 17.53 -12.47
C ALA A 242 -14.70 18.29 -12.13
N ARG A 243 -14.38 19.30 -12.94
CA ARG A 243 -13.19 20.13 -12.73
C ARG A 243 -13.46 21.20 -11.67
N ASN A 244 -13.02 20.95 -10.44
CA ASN A 244 -13.12 21.92 -9.33
C ASN A 244 -11.99 22.96 -9.38
N GLU A 245 -12.27 24.14 -8.85
CA GLU A 245 -11.28 25.21 -8.66
C GLU A 245 -11.15 25.56 -7.17
N LEU A 246 -9.92 25.51 -6.67
CA LEU A 246 -9.56 25.98 -5.33
C LEU A 246 -8.53 27.09 -5.49
N GLU A 247 -8.81 28.26 -4.91
CA GLU A 247 -7.94 29.41 -5.01
C GLU A 247 -7.75 30.08 -3.64
N GLU A 248 -6.50 30.33 -3.27
CA GLU A 248 -6.14 30.96 -1.99
C GLU A 248 -6.69 30.22 -0.75
N VAL A 249 -6.82 28.89 -0.84
CA VAL A 249 -7.29 28.04 0.26
C VAL A 249 -6.14 27.76 1.23
N ARG A 250 -6.36 27.96 2.53
CA ARG A 250 -5.37 27.68 3.59
C ARG A 250 -5.89 26.58 4.50
N VAL A 251 -5.15 25.48 4.61
CA VAL A 251 -5.46 24.35 5.48
C VAL A 251 -4.41 24.24 6.57
N THR A 252 -4.80 24.16 7.84
CA THR A 252 -3.81 23.99 8.92
C THR A 252 -4.25 23.18 10.13
N GLY A 253 -3.36 22.40 10.73
CA GLY A 253 -3.69 21.64 11.94
C GLY A 253 -4.60 20.44 11.63
N THR A 254 -4.18 19.56 10.72
CA THR A 254 -4.97 18.36 10.34
C THR A 254 -4.47 17.10 11.02
N VAL A 255 -5.38 16.22 11.42
CA VAL A 255 -5.06 14.88 11.98
C VAL A 255 -4.62 13.88 10.90
N SER A 256 -5.13 14.05 9.68
CA SER A 256 -4.77 13.28 8.49
C SER A 256 -4.12 14.22 7.46
N ALA A 257 -4.41 14.04 6.17
CA ALA A 257 -3.88 14.86 5.10
C ALA A 257 -4.52 16.26 5.02
N GLY A 258 -3.75 17.21 4.49
CA GLY A 258 -4.23 18.56 4.21
C GLY A 258 -5.22 18.58 3.05
N ILE A 259 -4.79 18.14 1.88
CA ILE A 259 -5.61 18.05 0.66
C ILE A 259 -5.48 16.64 0.06
N ILE A 260 -6.60 16.01 -0.26
CA ILE A 260 -6.67 14.67 -0.86
C ILE A 260 -7.37 14.73 -2.22
N LEU A 261 -6.73 14.17 -3.25
CA LEU A 261 -7.29 13.94 -4.58
C LEU A 261 -7.37 12.44 -4.84
N SER A 262 -8.57 11.93 -5.13
CA SER A 262 -8.80 10.52 -5.42
C SER A 262 -9.77 10.33 -6.59
N ASN A 263 -10.11 9.07 -6.92
CA ASN A 263 -11.17 8.72 -7.88
C ASN A 263 -11.03 9.35 -9.29
N GLY A 264 -9.82 9.68 -9.74
CA GLY A 264 -9.62 10.21 -11.10
C GLY A 264 -10.02 11.68 -11.28
N THR A 265 -10.11 12.45 -10.19
CA THR A 265 -10.36 13.90 -10.22
C THR A 265 -9.34 14.66 -11.06
N ASP A 266 -9.69 15.85 -11.58
CA ASP A 266 -8.76 16.74 -12.29
C ASP A 266 -8.98 18.22 -11.91
N PRO A 267 -8.73 18.61 -10.66
CA PRO A 267 -8.97 19.97 -10.16
C PRO A 267 -7.85 20.94 -10.55
N VAL A 268 -8.12 22.23 -10.38
CA VAL A 268 -7.12 23.30 -10.45
C VAL A 268 -6.98 23.95 -9.08
N LEU A 269 -5.76 23.97 -8.56
CA LEU A 269 -5.42 24.57 -7.28
C LEU A 269 -4.43 25.72 -7.50
N ARG A 270 -4.78 26.93 -7.06
CA ARG A 270 -3.96 28.12 -7.20
C ARG A 270 -3.68 28.75 -5.86
N ARG A 271 -2.41 29.00 -5.55
CA ARG A 271 -2.01 29.72 -4.33
C ARG A 271 -2.55 29.07 -3.05
N CYS A 272 -2.70 27.75 -3.05
CA CYS A 272 -3.18 26.99 -1.90
C CYS A 272 -2.04 26.67 -0.93
N ARG A 273 -2.32 26.62 0.36
CA ARG A 273 -1.33 26.36 1.41
C ARG A 273 -1.82 25.31 2.39
N THR A 274 -0.96 24.34 2.71
CA THR A 274 -1.20 23.37 3.79
C THR A 274 -0.09 23.51 4.84
N ALA A 275 -0.43 23.58 6.13
CA ALA A 275 0.54 23.76 7.20
C ALA A 275 0.22 22.94 8.46
N ARG A 276 1.22 22.39 9.16
CA ARG A 276 1.03 21.63 10.42
C ARG A 276 0.08 20.43 10.23
N THR A 277 0.43 19.54 9.31
CA THR A 277 -0.36 18.33 9.00
C THR A 277 0.29 17.09 9.62
N LYS A 278 -0.49 16.24 10.29
CA LYS A 278 0.02 14.93 10.77
C LYS A 278 0.19 13.94 9.61
N GLY A 279 -0.71 13.97 8.63
CA GLY A 279 -0.57 13.26 7.35
C GLY A 279 0.12 14.11 6.28
N PRO A 280 0.08 13.67 5.01
CA PRO A 280 0.65 14.45 3.90
C PRO A 280 -0.01 15.81 3.74
N GLY A 281 0.76 16.83 3.39
CA GLY A 281 0.19 18.13 3.01
C GLY A 281 -0.73 17.98 1.80
N LEU A 282 -0.25 17.27 0.78
CA LEU A 282 -0.98 16.91 -0.42
C LEU A 282 -0.85 15.41 -0.70
N LEU A 283 -1.98 14.71 -0.80
CA LEU A 283 -2.08 13.31 -1.20
C LEU A 283 -2.83 13.20 -2.53
N VAL A 284 -2.20 12.61 -3.54
CA VAL A 284 -2.81 12.32 -4.84
C VAL A 284 -2.75 10.81 -5.06
N THR A 285 -3.90 10.16 -5.26
CA THR A 285 -4.00 8.71 -5.37
C THR A 285 -4.87 8.28 -6.56
N ASP A 286 -4.92 6.97 -6.80
CA ASP A 286 -5.68 6.33 -7.87
C ASP A 286 -5.23 6.83 -9.25
N ARG A 287 -6.16 7.26 -10.10
CA ARG A 287 -5.90 7.89 -11.40
C ARG A 287 -6.07 9.40 -11.35
N ALA A 288 -6.02 10.00 -10.15
CA ALA A 288 -6.23 11.42 -10.00
C ALA A 288 -5.16 12.21 -10.75
N ARG A 289 -5.63 13.27 -11.36
CA ARG A 289 -4.88 14.32 -12.03
C ARG A 289 -5.08 15.60 -11.23
N GLY A 290 -4.55 16.68 -11.74
CA GLY A 290 -4.77 18.00 -11.17
C GLY A 290 -3.64 18.94 -11.54
N THR A 291 -3.96 20.22 -11.62
CA THR A 291 -2.99 21.28 -11.89
C THR A 291 -2.81 22.12 -10.64
N PHE A 292 -1.58 22.25 -10.17
CA PHE A 292 -1.22 23.03 -9.00
C PHE A 292 -0.31 24.18 -9.42
N GLU A 293 -0.71 25.41 -9.13
CA GLU A 293 0.02 26.62 -9.50
C GLU A 293 0.35 27.42 -8.24
N ASP A 294 1.66 27.61 -8.00
CA ASP A 294 2.21 28.42 -6.92
C ASP A 294 1.66 28.03 -5.52
N CYS A 295 1.73 26.74 -5.18
CA CYS A 295 1.21 26.20 -3.91
C CYS A 295 2.31 25.97 -2.85
N TRP A 296 1.94 25.92 -1.57
CA TRP A 296 2.86 25.75 -0.44
C TRP A 296 2.47 24.59 0.49
N LEU A 297 3.42 23.70 0.79
CA LEU A 297 3.24 22.60 1.74
C LEU A 297 4.26 22.73 2.87
N GLU A 298 3.78 22.92 4.11
CA GLU A 298 4.64 23.29 5.23
C GLU A 298 4.41 22.42 6.47
N SER A 299 5.48 22.07 7.17
CA SER A 299 5.42 21.43 8.49
C SER A 299 4.55 20.16 8.54
N SER A 300 4.75 19.24 7.60
CA SER A 300 4.13 17.91 7.62
C SER A 300 4.95 16.94 8.47
N GLU A 301 4.29 16.14 9.31
CA GLU A 301 4.94 15.09 10.13
C GLU A 301 5.43 13.91 9.29
N VAL A 302 4.87 13.73 8.08
CA VAL A 302 5.26 12.73 7.09
C VAL A 302 5.72 13.41 5.77
N ALA A 303 5.60 12.73 4.62
CA ALA A 303 5.85 13.32 3.31
C ALA A 303 4.91 14.49 3.03
N ALA A 304 5.44 15.66 2.65
CA ALA A 304 4.62 16.83 2.34
C ALA A 304 3.78 16.61 1.07
N LEU A 305 4.40 16.09 0.01
CA LEU A 305 3.73 15.62 -1.19
C LEU A 305 3.81 14.09 -1.26
N ARG A 306 2.67 13.43 -1.44
CA ARG A 306 2.61 11.99 -1.70
C ARG A 306 1.74 11.73 -2.93
N VAL A 307 2.32 11.03 -3.91
CA VAL A 307 1.63 10.62 -5.14
C VAL A 307 1.74 9.11 -5.27
N ASP A 308 0.60 8.44 -5.17
CA ASP A 308 0.49 6.98 -5.16
C ASP A 308 -0.32 6.50 -6.36
N GLY A 309 -0.03 5.28 -6.81
CA GLY A 309 -0.72 4.64 -7.92
C GLY A 309 -0.44 5.31 -9.27
N PRO A 310 -1.26 5.05 -10.31
CA PRO A 310 -1.11 5.66 -11.64
C PRO A 310 -1.54 7.13 -11.71
N ALA A 311 -1.38 7.89 -10.62
CA ALA A 311 -1.71 9.31 -10.55
C ALA A 311 -0.68 10.16 -11.33
N ALA A 312 -1.16 11.25 -11.93
CA ALA A 312 -0.37 12.10 -12.82
C ALA A 312 -0.67 13.59 -12.61
N PRO A 313 -0.36 14.16 -11.44
CA PRO A 313 -0.54 15.59 -11.18
C PRO A 313 0.55 16.44 -11.87
N VAL A 314 0.19 17.67 -12.24
CA VAL A 314 1.10 18.69 -12.76
C VAL A 314 1.26 19.79 -11.71
N LEU A 315 2.47 19.97 -11.19
CA LEU A 315 2.78 20.91 -10.11
C LEU A 315 3.80 21.95 -10.58
N ILE A 316 3.38 23.20 -10.68
CA ILE A 316 4.17 24.32 -11.17
C ILE A 316 4.36 25.33 -10.04
N GLY A 317 5.61 25.58 -9.64
CA GLY A 317 5.92 26.52 -8.55
C GLY A 317 5.55 26.02 -7.16
N LEU A 318 5.68 24.70 -6.91
CA LEU A 318 5.43 24.13 -5.58
C LEU A 318 6.57 24.46 -4.62
N SER A 319 6.24 24.94 -3.43
CA SER A 319 7.20 25.15 -2.34
C SER A 319 6.91 24.23 -1.16
N ILE A 320 7.92 23.50 -0.68
CA ILE A 320 7.83 22.56 0.43
C ILE A 320 8.84 22.97 1.51
N ARG A 321 8.37 23.12 2.76
CA ARG A 321 9.22 23.52 3.89
C ARG A 321 8.97 22.74 5.17
N GLY A 322 10.03 22.38 5.90
CA GLY A 322 9.95 21.92 7.29
C GLY A 322 9.23 20.57 7.48
N SER A 323 9.22 19.70 6.47
CA SER A 323 8.56 18.39 6.52
C SER A 323 9.53 17.27 6.91
N ALA A 324 8.98 16.10 7.31
CA ALA A 324 9.81 14.91 7.52
C ALA A 324 10.42 14.42 6.19
N THR A 325 9.58 14.28 5.15
CA THR A 325 9.99 13.93 3.79
C THR A 325 9.43 14.98 2.83
N GLY A 326 10.14 15.29 1.75
CA GLY A 326 9.70 16.29 0.78
C GLY A 326 8.57 15.79 -0.11
N ALA A 327 8.92 15.04 -1.16
CA ALA A 327 7.99 14.42 -2.10
C ALA A 327 8.24 12.91 -2.21
N THR A 328 7.17 12.12 -2.21
CA THR A 328 7.21 10.66 -2.36
C THR A 328 6.32 10.21 -3.51
N PHE A 329 6.86 9.36 -4.38
CA PHE A 329 6.18 8.80 -5.55
C PHE A 329 6.25 7.27 -5.49
N THR A 330 5.09 6.60 -5.54
CA THR A 330 5.00 5.12 -5.49
C THR A 330 4.06 4.55 -6.55
N ASP A 331 4.11 3.23 -6.74
CA ASP A 331 3.11 2.44 -7.46
C ASP A 331 2.77 2.92 -8.88
N GLY A 332 3.78 3.32 -9.65
CA GLY A 332 3.62 3.78 -11.04
C GLY A 332 3.22 5.25 -11.21
N ALA A 333 3.37 6.08 -10.19
CA ALA A 333 3.08 7.52 -10.27
C ALA A 333 3.88 8.24 -11.36
N THR A 334 3.24 9.15 -12.10
CA THR A 334 3.81 9.89 -13.25
C THR A 334 3.59 11.40 -13.12
N ALA A 335 4.02 11.97 -12.00
CA ALA A 335 3.88 13.39 -11.73
C ALA A 335 4.86 14.26 -12.55
N GLU A 336 4.41 15.45 -12.94
CA GLU A 336 5.27 16.49 -13.53
C GLU A 336 5.45 17.64 -12.54
N LEU A 337 6.70 17.94 -12.19
CA LEU A 337 7.07 19.00 -11.27
C LEU A 337 7.98 20.00 -11.97
N ASP A 338 7.61 21.27 -11.93
CA ASP A 338 8.40 22.35 -12.53
C ASP A 338 8.55 23.51 -11.53
N ARG A 339 9.78 24.00 -11.36
CA ARG A 339 10.14 25.04 -10.38
C ARG A 339 9.77 24.64 -8.93
N LEU A 340 10.10 23.40 -8.54
CA LEU A 340 9.95 22.91 -7.16
C LEU A 340 11.00 23.54 -6.24
N GLU A 341 10.60 24.11 -5.11
CA GLU A 341 11.51 24.60 -4.06
C GLU A 341 11.33 23.77 -2.79
N LEU A 342 12.36 23.05 -2.38
CA LEU A 342 12.40 22.21 -1.18
C LEU A 342 13.43 22.76 -0.20
N GLN A 343 12.98 23.08 1.02
CA GLN A 343 13.83 23.66 2.06
C GLN A 343 13.58 23.01 3.43
N ASP A 344 14.66 22.79 4.20
CA ASP A 344 14.59 22.34 5.60
C ASP A 344 13.81 21.02 5.79
N VAL A 345 14.04 20.05 4.88
CA VAL A 345 13.46 18.70 4.99
C VAL A 345 14.32 17.85 5.90
N ARG A 346 13.73 17.16 6.88
CA ARG A 346 14.51 16.39 7.88
C ARG A 346 15.11 15.09 7.33
N GLY A 347 14.36 14.37 6.48
CA GLY A 347 14.77 13.11 5.85
C GLY A 347 15.07 13.29 4.36
N THR A 348 14.55 12.39 3.53
CA THR A 348 14.74 12.42 2.07
C THR A 348 13.91 13.53 1.42
N ALA A 349 14.52 14.32 0.52
CA ALA A 349 13.82 15.39 -0.19
C ALA A 349 12.89 14.84 -1.29
N ILE A 350 13.37 13.92 -2.12
CA ILE A 350 12.55 13.28 -3.17
C ILE A 350 12.80 11.77 -3.12
N SER A 351 11.74 10.98 -2.96
CA SER A 351 11.79 9.51 -2.95
C SER A 351 10.91 8.95 -4.06
N VAL A 352 11.47 8.07 -4.88
CA VAL A 352 10.80 7.44 -6.03
C VAL A 352 10.96 5.92 -5.97
N ARG A 353 9.85 5.20 -5.93
CA ARG A 353 9.84 3.73 -5.79
C ARG A 353 8.65 3.07 -6.48
N GLY A 354 8.64 1.74 -6.53
CA GLY A 354 7.52 0.95 -7.08
C GLY A 354 7.18 1.30 -8.54
N ALA A 355 8.20 1.35 -9.40
CA ALA A 355 8.07 1.72 -10.82
C ALA A 355 7.48 3.12 -11.12
N ALA A 356 7.40 4.01 -10.13
CA ALA A 356 7.07 5.42 -10.36
C ALA A 356 8.08 6.08 -11.31
N ASN A 357 7.65 7.09 -12.06
CA ASN A 357 8.46 7.80 -13.06
C ASN A 357 8.12 9.31 -13.14
N PRO A 358 8.43 10.10 -12.10
CA PRO A 358 8.20 11.53 -12.13
C PRO A 358 9.20 12.28 -13.01
N LEU A 359 8.74 13.39 -13.59
CA LEU A 359 9.54 14.35 -14.33
C LEU A 359 9.71 15.62 -13.50
N ILE A 360 10.94 15.93 -13.11
CA ILE A 360 11.27 17.04 -12.23
C ILE A 360 12.17 18.03 -12.97
N ARG A 361 11.72 19.26 -13.12
CA ARG A 361 12.41 20.33 -13.83
C ARG A 361 12.67 21.52 -12.93
N ARG A 362 13.87 22.10 -13.05
CA ARG A 362 14.23 23.37 -12.41
C ARG A 362 13.99 23.37 -10.90
N ALA A 363 14.17 22.21 -10.26
CA ALA A 363 13.98 22.05 -8.83
C ALA A 363 15.19 22.58 -8.05
N ARG A 364 14.95 23.19 -6.89
CA ARG A 364 15.97 23.64 -5.94
C ARG A 364 15.77 22.94 -4.61
N LEU A 365 16.73 22.11 -4.21
CA LEU A 365 16.72 21.39 -2.94
C LEU A 365 17.82 21.98 -2.05
N ARG A 366 17.46 22.46 -0.86
CA ARG A 366 18.42 23.05 0.09
C ARG A 366 18.15 22.63 1.52
N GLY A 367 19.21 22.36 2.30
CA GLY A 367 19.09 22.08 3.73
C GLY A 367 18.33 20.78 3.99
N VAL A 368 18.70 19.73 3.27
CA VAL A 368 18.07 18.40 3.39
C VAL A 368 18.85 17.60 4.42
N GLY A 369 18.19 17.08 5.46
CA GLY A 369 18.83 16.33 6.55
C GLY A 369 19.24 14.92 6.17
N GLY A 370 18.56 14.29 5.21
CA GLY A 370 18.93 12.99 4.64
C GLY A 370 19.43 13.08 3.20
N ARG A 371 18.95 12.17 2.35
CA ARG A 371 19.28 12.10 0.92
C ARG A 371 18.52 13.16 0.11
N GLY A 372 19.16 13.74 -0.90
CA GLY A 372 18.49 14.71 -1.78
C GLY A 372 17.42 14.04 -2.65
N VAL A 373 17.83 13.09 -3.47
CA VAL A 373 16.96 12.27 -4.32
C VAL A 373 17.30 10.81 -4.12
N GLU A 374 16.28 9.98 -3.94
CA GLU A 374 16.39 8.54 -3.74
C GLU A 374 15.48 7.82 -4.74
N VAL A 375 16.04 6.86 -5.46
CA VAL A 375 15.32 6.03 -6.44
C VAL A 375 15.60 4.56 -6.16
N THR A 376 14.57 3.83 -5.75
CA THR A 376 14.67 2.42 -5.32
C THR A 376 13.53 1.59 -5.92
N GLU A 377 13.49 0.27 -5.69
CA GLU A 377 12.39 -0.63 -6.05
C GLU A 377 11.93 -0.47 -7.51
N SER A 378 12.87 -0.53 -8.46
CA SER A 378 12.63 -0.32 -9.90
C SER A 378 12.02 1.04 -10.27
N GLY A 379 12.11 2.02 -9.35
CA GLY A 379 11.73 3.41 -9.59
C GLY A 379 12.52 4.02 -10.74
N ARG A 380 11.90 4.95 -11.44
CA ARG A 380 12.49 5.68 -12.56
C ARG A 380 12.32 7.17 -12.36
N GLY A 381 13.06 7.99 -13.06
CA GLY A 381 12.78 9.41 -13.03
C GLY A 381 13.67 10.23 -13.93
N ARG A 382 13.27 11.48 -14.13
CA ARG A 382 14.01 12.43 -14.95
C ARG A 382 14.17 13.75 -14.21
N LEU A 383 15.40 14.13 -13.89
CA LEU A 383 15.76 15.44 -13.33
C LEU A 383 16.40 16.30 -14.42
N GLU A 384 15.86 17.50 -14.65
CA GLU A 384 16.40 18.45 -15.62
C GLU A 384 16.61 19.82 -14.98
N GLU A 385 17.80 20.39 -15.15
CA GLU A 385 18.13 21.74 -14.68
C GLU A 385 17.94 21.92 -13.16
N CYS A 386 18.16 20.85 -12.38
CA CYS A 386 17.96 20.86 -10.93
C CYS A 386 19.22 21.30 -10.18
N HIS A 387 19.03 21.93 -9.01
CA HIS A 387 20.10 22.34 -8.11
C HIS A 387 19.90 21.71 -6.74
N LEU A 388 20.83 20.85 -6.33
CA LEU A 388 20.84 20.18 -5.04
C LEU A 388 22.00 20.76 -4.23
N GLN A 389 21.71 21.33 -3.07
CA GLN A 389 22.70 21.98 -2.21
C GLN A 389 22.52 21.54 -0.75
N GLU A 390 23.64 21.33 -0.04
CA GLU A 390 23.65 21.08 1.42
C GLU A 390 22.78 19.87 1.83
N THR A 391 23.09 18.67 1.32
CA THR A 391 22.43 17.41 1.73
C THR A 391 23.14 16.74 2.90
N GLY A 392 22.39 16.16 3.83
CA GLY A 392 22.91 15.54 5.05
C GLY A 392 23.52 14.16 4.83
N GLU A 393 23.12 13.48 3.76
CA GLU A 393 23.74 12.27 3.22
C GLU A 393 24.17 12.50 1.76
N SER A 394 24.10 11.45 0.93
CA SER A 394 24.34 11.53 -0.51
C SER A 394 23.28 12.40 -1.20
N ALA A 395 23.70 13.23 -2.17
CA ALA A 395 22.74 14.09 -2.85
C ALA A 395 21.78 13.29 -3.74
N VAL A 396 22.29 12.26 -4.41
CA VAL A 396 21.49 11.33 -5.21
C VAL A 396 21.88 9.90 -4.85
N HIS A 397 20.88 9.04 -4.66
CA HIS A 397 21.04 7.61 -4.41
C HIS A 397 20.11 6.82 -5.33
N VAL A 398 20.64 5.88 -6.09
CA VAL A 398 19.87 4.97 -6.96
C VAL A 398 20.24 3.54 -6.59
N SER A 399 19.28 2.69 -6.22
CA SER A 399 19.52 1.27 -5.86
C SER A 399 18.34 0.39 -6.31
N ASP A 400 18.45 -0.92 -6.08
CA ASP A 400 17.33 -1.88 -6.17
C ASP A 400 16.58 -1.86 -7.52
N GLY A 401 17.32 -1.90 -8.63
CA GLY A 401 16.74 -1.85 -9.97
C GLY A 401 16.38 -0.44 -10.46
N GLY A 402 16.67 0.60 -9.67
CA GLY A 402 16.33 1.99 -10.00
C GLY A 402 17.03 2.50 -11.26
N ASN A 403 16.36 3.36 -12.03
CA ASN A 403 16.92 3.97 -13.24
C ASN A 403 16.65 5.47 -13.31
N LEU A 404 17.71 6.28 -13.19
CA LEU A 404 17.59 7.73 -13.09
C LEU A 404 18.30 8.47 -14.23
N TYR A 405 17.59 9.39 -14.87
CA TYR A 405 18.20 10.37 -15.78
C TYR A 405 18.40 11.71 -15.07
N ILE A 406 19.59 12.30 -15.22
CA ILE A 406 19.90 13.64 -14.75
C ILE A 406 20.55 14.45 -15.88
N GLY A 407 19.93 15.58 -16.24
CA GLY A 407 20.39 16.49 -17.28
C GLY A 407 20.60 17.91 -16.74
N GLY A 408 21.70 18.57 -17.09
CA GLY A 408 21.92 20.00 -16.83
C GLY A 408 21.88 20.40 -15.35
N SER A 409 22.10 19.45 -14.43
CA SER A 409 21.89 19.66 -13.00
C SER A 409 23.20 19.91 -12.24
N ARG A 410 23.09 20.62 -11.11
CA ARG A 410 24.21 20.99 -10.25
C ARG A 410 24.01 20.43 -8.84
N ILE A 411 25.03 19.75 -8.32
CA ILE A 411 25.06 19.15 -6.99
C ILE A 411 26.21 19.80 -6.22
N GLU A 412 25.94 20.39 -5.06
CA GLU A 412 26.92 21.14 -4.28
C GLU A 412 26.90 20.76 -2.80
N GLU A 413 28.11 20.57 -2.25
CA GLU A 413 28.36 20.39 -0.82
C GLU A 413 27.52 19.27 -0.15
N PRO A 414 27.40 18.06 -0.74
CA PRO A 414 26.80 16.93 -0.04
C PRO A 414 27.71 16.47 1.10
N ARG A 415 27.10 16.10 2.24
CA ARG A 415 27.84 15.61 3.42
C ARG A 415 28.41 14.20 3.28
N ALA A 416 28.00 13.45 2.27
CA ALA A 416 28.60 12.17 1.89
C ALA A 416 29.03 12.21 0.41
N HIS A 417 28.46 11.35 -0.43
CA HIS A 417 28.75 11.28 -1.86
C HIS A 417 27.89 12.28 -2.66
N GLY A 418 28.37 12.73 -3.82
CA GLY A 418 27.53 13.47 -4.75
C GLY A 418 26.42 12.60 -5.33
N LEU A 419 26.80 11.46 -5.88
CA LEU A 419 25.87 10.50 -6.45
C LEU A 419 26.32 9.06 -6.14
N VAL A 420 25.38 8.20 -5.74
CA VAL A 420 25.60 6.78 -5.48
C VAL A 420 24.69 5.96 -6.40
N ILE A 421 25.27 4.99 -7.11
CA ILE A 421 24.56 3.98 -7.90
C ILE A 421 24.88 2.63 -7.27
N GLY A 422 23.90 2.04 -6.59
CA GLY A 422 24.00 0.76 -5.92
C GLY A 422 23.78 -0.44 -6.86
N SER A 423 23.49 -1.58 -6.26
CA SER A 423 23.31 -2.85 -6.96
C SER A 423 22.13 -2.83 -7.92
N ASP A 424 22.36 -3.37 -9.12
CA ASP A 424 21.40 -3.50 -10.21
C ASP A 424 20.72 -2.17 -10.61
N ALA A 425 21.32 -1.03 -10.26
CA ALA A 425 20.81 0.30 -10.57
C ALA A 425 21.55 0.93 -11.75
N ALA A 426 20.87 1.82 -12.46
CA ALA A 426 21.43 2.57 -13.58
C ALA A 426 21.23 4.07 -13.41
N ALA A 427 22.22 4.86 -13.80
CA ALA A 427 22.05 6.31 -13.93
C ALA A 427 22.66 6.85 -15.21
N THR A 428 21.94 7.77 -15.86
CA THR A 428 22.40 8.52 -17.03
C THR A 428 22.59 9.98 -16.65
N LEU A 429 23.83 10.47 -16.73
CA LEU A 429 24.21 11.84 -16.41
C LEU A 429 24.62 12.59 -17.67
N ARG A 430 24.04 13.77 -17.89
CA ARG A 430 24.38 14.64 -19.02
C ARG A 430 24.51 16.08 -18.56
N ASP A 431 25.61 16.75 -18.91
CA ASP A 431 25.82 18.17 -18.58
C ASP A 431 25.70 18.46 -17.06
N CYS A 432 26.20 17.54 -16.22
CA CYS A 432 26.06 17.61 -14.77
C CYS A 432 27.33 18.14 -14.10
N VAL A 433 27.17 18.87 -13.00
CA VAL A 433 28.28 19.39 -12.20
C VAL A 433 28.13 18.94 -10.74
N VAL A 434 29.16 18.31 -10.19
CA VAL A 434 29.25 17.90 -8.78
C VAL A 434 30.41 18.66 -8.14
N VAL A 435 30.14 19.39 -7.06
CA VAL A 435 31.11 20.26 -6.40
C VAL A 435 31.20 19.96 -4.90
N ALA A 436 32.42 19.83 -4.39
CA ALA A 436 32.71 19.81 -2.95
C ALA A 436 32.03 18.66 -2.17
N ALA A 437 32.00 17.45 -2.74
CA ALA A 437 31.52 16.26 -2.02
C ALA A 437 32.47 15.88 -0.87
N LYS A 438 31.91 15.54 0.30
CA LYS A 438 32.69 15.18 1.49
C LYS A 438 33.30 13.77 1.46
N ASN A 439 32.81 12.92 0.56
CA ASN A 439 33.44 11.66 0.19
C ASN A 439 33.81 11.70 -1.30
N THR A 440 33.56 10.62 -2.03
CA THR A 440 33.66 10.56 -3.49
C THR A 440 32.55 11.33 -4.21
N GLY A 441 32.89 12.02 -5.31
CA GLY A 441 31.92 12.77 -6.13
C GLY A 441 30.83 11.88 -6.74
N VAL A 442 31.22 10.85 -7.50
CA VAL A 442 30.30 9.83 -8.04
C VAL A 442 30.80 8.44 -7.68
N HIS A 443 29.99 7.65 -6.97
CA HIS A 443 30.28 6.28 -6.57
C HIS A 443 29.36 5.33 -7.34
N VAL A 444 29.93 4.47 -8.18
CA VAL A 444 29.24 3.35 -8.83
C VAL A 444 29.60 2.06 -8.08
N GLY A 445 28.66 1.55 -7.30
CA GLY A 445 28.79 0.32 -6.51
C GLY A 445 28.63 -0.94 -7.36
N SER A 446 28.88 -2.10 -6.74
CA SER A 446 28.84 -3.41 -7.42
C SER A 446 27.50 -3.66 -8.12
N GLY A 447 27.54 -4.04 -9.40
CA GLY A 447 26.36 -4.26 -10.23
C GLY A 447 25.72 -2.97 -10.79
N GLY A 448 26.17 -1.80 -10.35
CA GLY A 448 25.68 -0.51 -10.83
C GLY A 448 26.19 -0.15 -12.23
N GLU A 449 25.40 0.63 -12.97
CA GLU A 449 25.73 1.09 -14.31
C GLU A 449 25.65 2.63 -14.44
N LEU A 450 26.75 3.23 -14.87
CA LEU A 450 26.84 4.67 -15.12
C LEU A 450 27.05 4.98 -16.59
N THR A 451 26.18 5.81 -17.16
CA THR A 451 26.46 6.50 -18.43
C THR A 451 26.57 7.98 -18.19
N ALA A 452 27.77 8.56 -18.37
CA ALA A 452 28.04 9.97 -18.13
C ALA A 452 28.58 10.67 -19.38
N THR A 453 28.05 11.85 -19.68
CA THR A 453 28.55 12.72 -20.77
C THR A 453 28.64 14.15 -20.29
N ARG A 454 29.82 14.76 -20.42
CA ARG A 454 30.09 16.14 -19.93
C ARG A 454 29.78 16.31 -18.45
N LEU A 455 30.17 15.31 -17.64
CA LEU A 455 30.16 15.37 -16.19
C LEU A 455 31.38 16.16 -15.73
N ARG A 456 31.21 17.11 -14.79
CA ARG A 456 32.32 17.79 -14.12
C ARG A 456 32.24 17.52 -12.62
N VAL A 457 33.27 16.88 -12.08
CA VAL A 457 33.43 16.68 -10.65
C VAL A 457 34.58 17.55 -10.17
N HIS A 458 34.34 18.37 -9.16
CA HIS A 458 35.34 19.30 -8.64
C HIS A 458 35.38 19.26 -7.11
N ARG A 459 36.58 19.20 -6.51
CA ARG A 459 36.80 19.19 -5.06
C ARG A 459 36.13 18.03 -4.31
N GLY A 460 36.17 16.81 -4.85
CA GLY A 460 35.81 15.62 -4.05
C GLY A 460 36.86 15.38 -2.96
N ALA A 461 36.45 15.11 -1.72
CA ALA A 461 37.41 14.89 -0.63
C ALA A 461 38.17 13.56 -0.77
N GLU A 462 37.53 12.55 -1.37
CA GLU A 462 38.16 11.31 -1.80
C GLU A 462 38.36 11.36 -3.32
N HIS A 463 37.75 10.45 -4.06
CA HIS A 463 37.89 10.35 -5.51
C HIS A 463 36.90 11.28 -6.25
N GLY A 464 37.23 11.64 -7.49
CA GLY A 464 36.26 12.28 -8.39
C GLY A 464 35.14 11.31 -8.75
N VAL A 465 35.50 10.23 -9.43
CA VAL A 465 34.60 9.11 -9.77
C VAL A 465 35.22 7.80 -9.30
N LEU A 466 34.48 7.01 -8.53
CA LEU A 466 34.84 5.66 -8.11
C LEU A 466 33.92 4.64 -8.79
N ILE A 467 34.52 3.68 -9.48
CA ILE A 467 33.83 2.56 -10.09
C ILE A 467 34.27 1.29 -9.35
N ALA A 468 33.42 0.80 -8.46
CA ALA A 468 33.68 -0.35 -7.61
C ALA A 468 33.68 -1.66 -8.41
N ASP A 469 34.11 -2.74 -7.76
CA ASP A 469 34.13 -4.07 -8.38
C ASP A 469 32.75 -4.51 -8.87
N GLY A 470 32.68 -5.12 -10.06
CA GLY A 470 31.43 -5.54 -10.68
C GLY A 470 30.57 -4.40 -11.28
N ALA A 471 31.02 -3.14 -11.24
CA ALA A 471 30.29 -1.99 -11.78
C ALA A 471 30.68 -1.68 -13.24
N ARG A 472 29.73 -1.21 -14.05
CA ARG A 472 29.96 -0.78 -15.45
C ARG A 472 29.90 0.72 -15.59
N ALA A 473 30.75 1.29 -16.44
CA ALA A 473 30.67 2.73 -16.73
C ALA A 473 31.08 3.09 -18.16
N SER A 474 30.37 4.05 -18.75
CA SER A 474 30.80 4.78 -19.94
C SER A 474 30.80 6.27 -19.66
N ILE A 475 31.98 6.87 -19.66
CA ILE A 475 32.19 8.27 -19.29
C ILE A 475 32.86 8.99 -20.46
N ASN A 476 32.18 10.00 -21.00
CA ASN A 476 32.59 10.70 -22.20
C ASN A 476 32.71 12.20 -21.94
N SER A 477 33.79 12.82 -22.44
CA SER A 477 34.03 14.27 -22.38
C SER A 477 33.88 14.86 -20.97
N SER A 478 34.35 14.16 -19.95
CA SER A 478 34.11 14.49 -18.54
C SER A 478 35.39 14.91 -17.81
N GLU A 479 35.24 15.65 -16.73
CA GLU A 479 36.34 16.25 -15.98
C GLU A 479 36.28 15.87 -14.49
N ALA A 480 37.41 15.48 -13.92
CA ALA A 480 37.60 15.33 -12.47
C ALA A 480 38.78 16.19 -12.01
N SER A 481 38.52 17.20 -11.18
CA SER A 481 39.55 18.16 -10.77
C SER A 481 39.59 18.49 -9.28
N ALA A 482 40.80 18.77 -8.79
CA ALA A 482 41.05 19.18 -7.41
C ALA A 482 40.53 18.19 -6.34
N CYS A 483 40.52 16.88 -6.63
CA CYS A 483 40.09 15.86 -5.68
C CYS A 483 41.20 15.44 -4.70
N GLY A 484 40.82 15.02 -3.49
CA GLY A 484 41.75 14.59 -2.43
C GLY A 484 42.34 13.18 -2.62
N GLY A 485 41.75 12.37 -3.49
CA GLY A 485 42.28 11.09 -3.98
C GLY A 485 42.48 11.14 -5.50
N ASP A 486 42.15 10.04 -6.17
CA ASP A 486 42.27 9.91 -7.63
C ASP A 486 41.14 10.64 -8.37
N GLY A 487 41.41 11.15 -9.58
CA GLY A 487 40.39 11.74 -10.45
C GLY A 487 39.32 10.71 -10.85
N PHE A 488 39.76 9.63 -11.51
CA PHE A 488 38.95 8.45 -11.83
C PHE A 488 39.59 7.20 -11.23
N ARG A 489 38.90 6.58 -10.27
CA ARG A 489 39.31 5.33 -9.61
C ARG A 489 38.51 4.16 -10.19
N ILE A 490 39.22 3.20 -10.75
CA ILE A 490 38.64 2.02 -11.40
C ILE A 490 39.08 0.77 -10.64
N ASP A 491 38.19 0.25 -9.80
CA ASP A 491 38.37 -1.01 -9.09
C ASP A 491 37.62 -2.17 -9.77
N SER A 492 36.84 -1.85 -10.82
CA SER A 492 36.02 -2.81 -11.56
C SER A 492 36.80 -3.73 -12.48
N SER A 493 36.37 -5.00 -12.48
CA SER A 493 36.72 -6.03 -13.45
C SER A 493 35.80 -6.03 -14.69
N GLU A 494 34.71 -5.27 -14.67
CA GLU A 494 33.73 -5.15 -15.74
C GLU A 494 34.10 -4.06 -16.76
N SER A 495 33.29 -3.92 -17.82
CA SER A 495 33.53 -2.95 -18.88
C SER A 495 33.46 -1.50 -18.39
N VAL A 496 34.59 -0.78 -18.50
CA VAL A 496 34.71 0.65 -18.18
C VAL A 496 35.35 1.39 -19.35
N SER A 497 34.71 2.45 -19.84
CA SER A 497 35.24 3.28 -20.93
C SER A 497 35.32 4.74 -20.51
N LEU A 498 36.50 5.34 -20.71
CA LEU A 498 36.77 6.77 -20.55
C LEU A 498 37.19 7.34 -21.91
N SER A 499 36.43 8.27 -22.50
CA SER A 499 36.78 8.89 -23.78
C SER A 499 36.74 10.42 -23.72
N GLY A 500 37.84 11.07 -24.08
CA GLY A 500 37.96 12.53 -24.07
C GLY A 500 37.86 13.14 -22.68
N CYS A 501 38.24 12.39 -21.65
CA CYS A 501 38.18 12.84 -20.26
C CYS A 501 39.40 13.67 -19.86
N SER A 502 39.28 14.47 -18.81
CA SER A 502 40.40 15.21 -18.22
C SER A 502 40.45 15.04 -16.71
N ALA A 503 41.64 14.88 -16.15
CA ALA A 503 41.86 14.74 -14.72
C ALA A 503 42.99 15.69 -14.30
N ARG A 504 42.70 16.67 -13.43
CA ARG A 504 43.66 17.75 -13.12
C ARG A 504 43.74 18.10 -11.64
N GLU A 505 44.91 18.47 -11.16
CA GLU A 505 45.11 19.00 -9.80
C GLU A 505 44.65 18.05 -8.68
N ASN A 506 44.57 16.75 -8.95
CA ASN A 506 44.16 15.75 -7.94
C ASN A 506 45.35 15.36 -7.06
N GLN A 507 45.14 15.06 -5.78
CA GLN A 507 46.24 14.62 -4.90
C GLN A 507 46.73 13.20 -5.24
N GLY A 508 45.85 12.34 -5.75
CA GLY A 508 46.19 11.01 -6.28
C GLY A 508 46.55 11.04 -7.76
N GLY A 509 46.29 9.93 -8.47
CA GLY A 509 46.47 9.85 -9.92
C GLY A 509 45.30 10.47 -10.67
N GLY A 510 45.49 10.83 -11.94
CA GLY A 510 44.38 11.26 -12.79
C GLY A 510 43.43 10.11 -13.08
N VAL A 511 43.97 8.97 -13.52
CA VAL A 511 43.25 7.69 -13.65
C VAL A 511 44.07 6.58 -12.97
N VAL A 512 43.45 5.86 -12.04
CA VAL A 512 44.07 4.74 -11.33
C VAL A 512 43.18 3.51 -11.40
N GLN A 513 43.72 2.45 -11.98
CA GLN A 513 43.13 1.13 -12.09
C GLN A 513 43.85 0.20 -11.10
N THR A 514 43.12 -0.35 -10.12
CA THR A 514 43.73 -1.26 -9.12
C THR A 514 43.74 -2.71 -9.56
N ARG A 515 42.80 -3.10 -10.42
CA ARG A 515 42.70 -4.45 -10.96
C ARG A 515 42.96 -4.40 -12.45
N THR A 516 44.09 -4.95 -12.87
CA THR A 516 44.48 -5.01 -14.28
C THR A 516 43.55 -5.95 -15.06
N GLY A 517 43.00 -5.48 -16.17
CA GLY A 517 42.18 -6.28 -17.08
C GLY A 517 41.88 -5.54 -18.39
N ASP A 518 41.65 -6.30 -19.47
CA ASP A 518 41.51 -5.80 -20.85
C ASP A 518 40.18 -5.07 -21.13
N ARG A 519 39.32 -4.94 -20.11
CA ARG A 519 37.96 -4.38 -20.22
C ARG A 519 37.86 -2.91 -19.85
N VAL A 520 39.00 -2.28 -19.53
CA VAL A 520 39.13 -0.84 -19.30
C VAL A 520 39.71 -0.18 -20.54
N SER A 521 38.96 0.70 -21.20
CA SER A 521 39.45 1.51 -22.31
C SER A 521 39.56 2.98 -21.92
N VAL A 522 40.71 3.58 -22.18
CA VAL A 522 40.97 5.00 -21.92
C VAL A 522 41.49 5.64 -23.20
N GLU A 523 40.70 6.53 -23.79
CA GLU A 523 41.01 7.22 -25.04
C GLU A 523 41.01 8.74 -24.82
N ASN A 524 42.02 9.43 -25.36
CA ASN A 524 42.13 10.89 -25.32
C ASN A 524 42.03 11.49 -23.88
N LEU A 525 42.71 10.87 -22.91
CA LEU A 525 42.80 11.39 -21.54
C LEU A 525 43.79 12.56 -21.46
N ALA A 526 43.34 13.68 -20.88
CA ALA A 526 44.22 14.80 -20.51
C ALA A 526 44.47 14.80 -18.99
N SER A 527 45.61 14.25 -18.55
CA SER A 527 46.03 14.20 -17.15
C SER A 527 47.16 15.20 -16.88
N LEU A 528 46.92 16.18 -16.00
CA LEU A 528 47.86 17.30 -15.74
C LEU A 528 47.89 17.65 -14.26
N ASP A 529 49.07 17.95 -13.72
CA ASP A 529 49.25 18.47 -12.36
C ASP A 529 48.65 17.60 -11.23
N ASN A 530 48.59 16.27 -11.42
CA ASN A 530 48.16 15.31 -10.40
C ASN A 530 49.33 14.87 -9.50
N GLY A 531 49.04 14.49 -8.26
CA GLY A 531 50.04 14.16 -7.23
C GLY A 531 50.69 12.78 -7.37
N ALA A 532 50.05 11.86 -8.09
CA ALA A 532 50.60 10.56 -8.50
C ALA A 532 50.49 10.37 -10.03
N PRO A 533 51.35 9.54 -10.65
CA PRO A 533 51.21 9.19 -12.05
C PRO A 533 49.92 8.39 -12.28
N ASP A 534 49.38 8.46 -13.50
CA ASP A 534 48.28 7.60 -13.90
C ASP A 534 48.75 6.14 -13.96
N ALA A 535 47.88 5.22 -13.54
CA ALA A 535 48.15 3.79 -13.53
C ALA A 535 46.96 3.05 -14.14
N TYR A 536 46.98 2.81 -15.46
CA TYR A 536 45.94 2.07 -16.16
C TYR A 536 46.52 1.33 -17.38
N GLY A 537 45.92 0.19 -17.76
CA GLY A 537 46.43 -0.66 -18.84
C GLY A 537 47.85 -1.20 -18.60
N ASP A 538 48.64 -1.39 -19.67
CA ASP A 538 50.01 -1.94 -19.61
C ASP A 538 51.00 -1.08 -18.78
N ALA A 539 50.68 0.19 -18.53
CA ALA A 539 51.49 1.08 -17.70
C ALA A 539 51.40 0.77 -16.19
N ALA A 540 50.46 -0.09 -15.76
CA ALA A 540 50.33 -0.52 -14.36
C ALA A 540 51.37 -1.57 -13.92
N LEU A 541 52.20 -2.07 -14.85
CA LEU A 541 53.12 -3.21 -14.62
C LEU A 541 54.32 -2.93 -13.71
N ASP A 542 54.63 -1.67 -13.36
CA ASP A 542 55.85 -1.34 -12.59
C ASP A 542 55.63 -1.07 -11.09
N HIS A 543 54.39 -1.00 -10.58
CA HIS A 543 54.13 -0.50 -9.21
C HIS A 543 53.08 -1.29 -8.38
N LEU A 544 53.10 -2.62 -8.42
CA LEU A 544 52.33 -3.44 -7.48
C LEU A 544 53.23 -4.44 -6.75
N ASP A 545 53.29 -4.29 -5.43
CA ASP A 545 53.99 -5.15 -4.47
C ASP A 545 53.33 -6.55 -4.46
N PRO A 546 54.04 -7.63 -4.89
CA PRO A 546 53.45 -8.94 -5.12
C PRO A 546 53.36 -9.71 -3.80
N GLY A 547 52.31 -9.41 -3.04
CA GLY A 547 52.17 -9.87 -1.67
C GLY A 547 50.82 -10.45 -1.29
N ARG A 548 49.95 -10.88 -2.20
CA ARG A 548 48.85 -11.82 -1.87
C ARG A 548 48.00 -12.23 -3.08
N LEU A 549 47.60 -13.51 -3.06
CA LEU A 549 46.56 -14.17 -3.85
C LEU A 549 46.98 -14.73 -5.22
N GLY A 550 47.67 -15.86 -5.18
CA GLY A 550 47.45 -16.91 -6.17
C GLY A 550 46.37 -17.86 -5.64
N GLN A 551 45.28 -18.04 -6.40
CA GLN A 551 44.58 -19.31 -6.60
C GLN A 551 43.50 -19.15 -7.70
N ASP A 552 43.76 -19.82 -8.83
CA ASP A 552 42.87 -20.21 -9.94
C ASP A 552 41.42 -19.63 -9.97
N THR A 553 41.18 -18.65 -10.83
CA THR A 553 39.83 -18.15 -11.18
C THR A 553 39.60 -18.21 -12.70
N GLY A 554 39.03 -19.32 -13.17
CA GLY A 554 38.45 -19.42 -14.52
C GLY A 554 36.93 -19.63 -14.46
N PRO A 555 36.15 -19.34 -15.52
CA PRO A 555 34.69 -19.52 -15.53
C PRO A 555 34.21 -20.96 -15.23
N LEU A 556 35.04 -21.96 -15.50
CA LEU A 556 34.80 -23.36 -15.11
C LEU A 556 34.93 -23.56 -13.58
N SER A 557 35.86 -22.86 -12.94
CA SER A 557 35.99 -22.88 -11.48
C SER A 557 34.83 -22.15 -10.79
N GLU A 558 34.25 -21.12 -11.43
CA GLU A 558 33.03 -20.46 -10.94
C GLU A 558 31.80 -21.36 -11.07
N LEU A 559 31.69 -22.15 -12.16
CA LEU A 559 30.68 -23.19 -12.29
C LEU A 559 30.82 -24.27 -11.21
N ASP A 560 32.05 -24.64 -10.86
CA ASP A 560 32.32 -25.62 -9.80
C ASP A 560 31.97 -25.10 -8.40
N ARG A 561 32.08 -23.79 -8.18
CA ARG A 561 31.70 -23.10 -6.94
C ARG A 561 30.18 -23.00 -6.73
N LEU A 562 29.36 -23.16 -7.79
CA LEU A 562 27.91 -23.22 -7.62
C LEU A 562 27.52 -24.43 -6.77
N ILE A 563 26.69 -24.21 -5.76
CA ILE A 563 26.25 -25.27 -4.84
C ILE A 563 25.24 -26.18 -5.54
N GLY A 564 25.42 -27.50 -5.40
CA GLY A 564 24.58 -28.52 -6.04
C GLY A 564 24.72 -28.59 -7.56
N LEU A 565 23.62 -28.89 -8.27
CA LEU A 565 23.54 -28.91 -9.74
C LEU A 565 24.49 -29.91 -10.44
N GLU A 566 24.85 -31.02 -9.80
CA GLU A 566 25.85 -31.95 -10.34
C GLU A 566 25.49 -32.52 -11.72
N ASN A 567 24.21 -32.81 -11.98
CA ASN A 567 23.73 -33.22 -13.29
C ASN A 567 23.94 -32.11 -14.35
N VAL A 568 23.59 -30.87 -14.02
CA VAL A 568 23.79 -29.71 -14.90
C VAL A 568 25.27 -29.44 -15.15
N LYS A 569 26.11 -29.46 -14.10
CA LYS A 569 27.57 -29.30 -14.22
C LYS A 569 28.16 -30.39 -15.12
N HIS A 570 27.74 -31.63 -14.99
CA HIS A 570 28.20 -32.72 -15.85
C HIS A 570 27.79 -32.52 -17.31
N GLN A 571 26.54 -32.10 -17.57
CA GLN A 571 26.06 -31.81 -18.91
C GLN A 571 26.78 -30.60 -19.54
N VAL A 572 26.98 -29.53 -18.79
CA VAL A 572 27.74 -28.36 -19.23
C VAL A 572 29.20 -28.72 -19.52
N ARG A 573 29.87 -29.49 -18.66
CA ARG A 573 31.24 -29.99 -18.93
C ARG A 573 31.31 -30.85 -20.19
N THR A 574 30.28 -31.65 -20.45
CA THR A 574 30.17 -32.44 -21.69
C THR A 574 30.05 -31.53 -22.92
N LEU A 575 29.26 -30.46 -22.84
CA LEU A 575 29.13 -29.46 -23.90
C LEU A 575 30.45 -28.72 -24.16
N VAL A 576 31.14 -28.31 -23.09
CA VAL A 576 32.45 -27.65 -23.13
C VAL A 576 33.50 -28.57 -23.76
N SER A 577 33.54 -29.85 -23.37
CA SER A 577 34.46 -30.84 -23.93
C SER A 577 34.21 -31.09 -25.42
N LEU A 578 32.95 -31.09 -25.85
CA LEU A 578 32.58 -31.21 -27.26
C LEU A 578 32.98 -29.96 -28.06
N ALA A 579 32.80 -28.75 -27.51
CA ALA A 579 33.24 -27.51 -28.14
C ALA A 579 34.77 -27.44 -28.28
N GLN A 580 35.52 -27.88 -27.27
CA GLN A 580 36.98 -28.03 -27.32
C GLN A 580 37.43 -29.02 -28.41
N LEU A 581 36.76 -30.17 -28.51
CA LEU A 581 37.05 -31.17 -29.53
C LEU A 581 36.78 -30.66 -30.95
N ALA A 582 35.68 -29.94 -31.15
CA ALA A 582 35.33 -29.32 -32.43
C ALA A 582 36.35 -28.26 -32.86
N ARG A 583 36.77 -27.39 -31.94
CA ARG A 583 37.85 -26.42 -32.18
C ARG A 583 39.17 -27.10 -32.55
N ARG A 584 39.57 -28.14 -31.80
CA ARG A 584 40.81 -28.88 -32.07
C ARG A 584 40.78 -29.60 -33.43
N ARG A 585 39.61 -30.06 -33.88
CA ARG A 585 39.43 -30.61 -35.24
C ARG A 585 39.55 -29.53 -36.32
N ALA A 586 38.96 -28.35 -36.09
CA ALA A 586 39.05 -27.22 -37.00
C ALA A 586 40.49 -26.68 -37.15
N GLU A 587 41.24 -26.58 -36.05
CA GLU A 587 42.67 -26.21 -36.04
C GLU A 587 43.54 -27.23 -36.81
N LEU A 588 43.12 -28.50 -36.86
CA LEU A 588 43.79 -29.56 -37.62
C LEU A 588 43.24 -29.73 -39.05
N GLY A 589 42.34 -28.85 -39.51
CA GLY A 589 41.73 -28.91 -40.84
C GLY A 589 40.81 -30.11 -41.08
N LEU A 590 40.38 -30.80 -40.03
CA LEU A 590 39.49 -31.96 -40.12
C LEU A 590 38.02 -31.51 -40.13
N PRO A 591 37.15 -32.15 -40.93
CA PRO A 591 35.72 -31.84 -40.92
C PRO A 591 35.14 -32.13 -39.53
N SER A 592 34.50 -31.12 -38.95
CA SER A 592 33.75 -31.24 -37.70
C SER A 592 32.26 -31.44 -38.03
N PRO A 593 31.54 -32.35 -37.37
CA PRO A 593 30.10 -32.46 -37.54
C PRO A 593 29.41 -31.14 -37.13
N PRO A 594 28.32 -30.74 -37.80
CA PRO A 594 27.56 -29.56 -37.43
C PRO A 594 26.95 -29.78 -36.04
N MET A 595 27.29 -28.91 -35.09
CA MET A 595 26.77 -28.98 -33.72
C MET A 595 25.57 -28.05 -33.59
N ALA A 596 24.45 -28.56 -33.07
CA ALA A 596 23.39 -27.70 -32.58
C ALA A 596 23.89 -26.98 -31.32
N ARG A 597 23.97 -25.65 -31.38
CA ARG A 597 24.48 -24.80 -30.30
C ARG A 597 23.39 -24.30 -29.35
N HIS A 598 22.14 -24.31 -29.79
CA HIS A 598 21.01 -23.81 -29.01
C HIS A 598 20.54 -24.85 -27.99
N LEU A 599 20.18 -24.38 -26.79
CA LEU A 599 19.88 -25.23 -25.63
C LEU A 599 18.50 -24.91 -25.06
N VAL A 600 17.90 -25.91 -24.43
CA VAL A 600 16.68 -25.76 -23.64
C VAL A 600 17.04 -25.93 -22.18
N PHE A 601 16.76 -24.94 -21.34
CA PHE A 601 16.94 -25.03 -19.89
C PHE A 601 15.58 -25.27 -19.24
N ALA A 602 15.31 -26.54 -18.92
CA ALA A 602 14.04 -26.97 -18.35
C ALA A 602 14.13 -27.11 -16.83
N GLY A 603 13.04 -26.86 -16.12
CA GLY A 603 12.91 -27.17 -14.69
C GLY A 603 12.33 -26.04 -13.85
N PRO A 604 12.22 -26.22 -12.53
CA PRO A 604 11.59 -25.26 -11.63
C PRO A 604 12.32 -23.91 -11.54
N PRO A 605 11.62 -22.82 -11.15
CA PRO A 605 12.18 -21.48 -11.04
C PRO A 605 13.21 -21.41 -9.90
N GLY A 606 14.18 -20.48 -10.04
CA GLY A 606 15.19 -20.24 -9.00
C GLY A 606 16.24 -21.35 -8.84
N THR A 607 16.34 -22.28 -9.80
CA THR A 607 17.37 -23.34 -9.87
C THR A 607 18.69 -22.87 -10.51
N GLY A 608 18.84 -21.57 -10.81
CA GLY A 608 20.08 -20.99 -11.34
C GLY A 608 20.24 -21.04 -12.87
N LYS A 609 19.16 -21.20 -13.64
CA LYS A 609 19.18 -21.29 -15.12
C LYS A 609 19.92 -20.12 -15.79
N THR A 610 19.54 -18.89 -15.46
CA THR A 610 20.16 -17.67 -16.00
C THR A 610 21.64 -17.57 -15.61
N SER A 611 21.98 -17.91 -14.37
CA SER A 611 23.36 -17.92 -13.86
C SER A 611 24.25 -18.92 -14.62
N VAL A 612 23.75 -20.14 -14.84
CA VAL A 612 24.46 -21.17 -15.62
C VAL A 612 24.59 -20.76 -17.09
N ALA A 613 23.58 -20.11 -17.68
CA ALA A 613 23.64 -19.62 -19.06
C ALA A 613 24.74 -18.56 -19.25
N ARG A 614 24.90 -17.66 -18.28
CA ARG A 614 25.97 -16.64 -18.26
C ARG A 614 27.36 -17.26 -18.19
N LEU A 615 27.56 -18.21 -17.27
CA LEU A 615 28.82 -18.93 -17.13
C LEU A 615 29.13 -19.74 -18.40
N TYR A 616 28.14 -20.41 -18.98
CA TYR A 616 28.31 -21.16 -20.23
C TYR A 616 28.76 -20.25 -21.39
N GLY A 617 28.16 -19.07 -21.55
CA GLY A 617 28.58 -18.07 -22.53
C GLY A 617 30.04 -17.64 -22.35
N SER A 618 30.43 -17.38 -21.09
CA SER A 618 31.79 -16.99 -20.72
C SER A 618 32.81 -18.12 -21.00
N VAL A 619 32.45 -19.37 -20.72
CA VAL A 619 33.28 -20.54 -21.05
C VAL A 619 33.45 -20.68 -22.56
N LEU A 620 32.39 -20.53 -23.35
CA LEU A 620 32.48 -20.62 -24.82
C LEU A 620 33.33 -19.50 -25.42
N ALA A 621 33.28 -18.29 -24.86
CA ALA A 621 34.16 -17.20 -25.28
C ALA A 621 35.62 -17.46 -24.93
N GLY A 622 35.92 -17.93 -23.71
CA GLY A 622 37.27 -18.34 -23.31
C GLY A 622 37.83 -19.48 -24.18
N LEU A 623 36.94 -20.32 -24.73
CA LEU A 623 37.29 -21.36 -25.70
C LEU A 623 37.31 -20.89 -27.16
N GLY A 624 37.08 -19.61 -27.45
CA GLY A 624 37.07 -19.05 -28.80
C GLY A 624 35.92 -19.57 -29.68
N ALA A 625 34.91 -20.20 -29.09
CA ALA A 625 33.71 -20.66 -29.79
C ALA A 625 32.67 -19.53 -29.97
N LEU A 626 32.76 -18.48 -29.15
CA LEU A 626 32.03 -17.22 -29.27
C LEU A 626 32.99 -16.02 -29.19
N PRO A 627 32.72 -14.92 -29.91
CA PRO A 627 33.54 -13.69 -29.83
C PRO A 627 33.57 -12.98 -28.47
N LYS A 628 32.46 -12.93 -27.71
CA LYS A 628 32.31 -12.08 -26.51
C LYS A 628 31.70 -12.78 -25.29
N GLY A 629 30.82 -13.77 -25.50
CA GLY A 629 30.26 -14.61 -24.42
C GLY A 629 29.30 -13.91 -23.45
N HIS A 630 28.87 -12.67 -23.74
CA HIS A 630 27.91 -11.93 -22.92
C HIS A 630 26.51 -12.54 -22.99
N LEU A 631 25.72 -12.38 -21.91
CA LEU A 631 24.34 -12.87 -21.84
C LEU A 631 23.37 -11.70 -22.06
N VAL A 632 22.42 -11.86 -22.98
CA VAL A 632 21.27 -10.98 -23.15
C VAL A 632 20.02 -11.75 -22.72
N GLU A 633 19.37 -11.29 -21.66
CA GLU A 633 18.14 -11.90 -21.13
C GLU A 633 16.91 -11.14 -21.63
N VAL A 634 15.92 -11.86 -22.13
CA VAL A 634 14.68 -11.31 -22.69
C VAL A 634 13.46 -12.13 -22.29
N SER A 635 12.31 -11.47 -22.19
CA SER A 635 11.00 -12.07 -21.94
C SER A 635 10.05 -11.90 -23.14
N ARG A 636 8.82 -12.44 -23.05
CA ARG A 636 7.78 -12.17 -24.07
C ARG A 636 7.54 -10.67 -24.30
N ALA A 637 7.57 -9.86 -23.25
CA ALA A 637 7.34 -8.43 -23.36
C ALA A 637 8.43 -7.73 -24.20
N ASP A 638 9.64 -8.26 -24.21
CA ASP A 638 10.78 -7.72 -24.95
C ASP A 638 10.78 -8.16 -26.41
N LEU A 639 10.18 -9.31 -26.72
CA LEU A 639 10.13 -9.85 -28.09
C LEU A 639 8.86 -9.44 -28.85
N VAL A 640 7.73 -9.24 -28.16
CA VAL A 640 6.41 -9.00 -28.79
C VAL A 640 6.00 -7.53 -28.68
N ALA A 641 5.57 -6.94 -29.80
CA ALA A 641 5.07 -5.55 -29.84
C ALA A 641 3.53 -5.50 -29.78
N GLN A 642 2.97 -4.35 -29.36
CA GLN A 642 1.52 -4.11 -29.33
C GLN A 642 0.94 -3.65 -30.68
N VAL A 643 1.78 -3.47 -31.70
CA VAL A 643 1.44 -2.92 -33.02
C VAL A 643 1.86 -3.90 -34.11
N ILE A 644 1.02 -4.08 -35.14
CA ILE A 644 1.27 -4.96 -36.29
C ILE A 644 2.59 -4.59 -36.99
N GLY A 645 3.46 -5.58 -37.21
CA GLY A 645 4.79 -5.41 -37.82
C GLY A 645 5.90 -4.93 -36.87
N GLY A 646 5.57 -4.60 -35.62
CA GLY A 646 6.56 -4.20 -34.62
C GLY A 646 7.31 -5.38 -33.99
N THR A 647 6.71 -6.57 -33.95
CA THR A 647 7.25 -7.76 -33.28
C THR A 647 8.51 -8.29 -33.96
N ALA A 648 8.54 -8.34 -35.30
CA ALA A 648 9.73 -8.74 -36.03
C ALA A 648 10.92 -7.79 -35.78
N ILE A 649 10.67 -6.47 -35.69
CA ILE A 649 11.71 -5.46 -35.40
C ILE A 649 12.28 -5.71 -34.00
N LYS A 650 11.40 -5.80 -33.01
CA LYS A 650 11.78 -5.96 -31.61
C LYS A 650 12.54 -7.26 -31.35
N THR A 651 12.09 -8.37 -31.95
CA THR A 651 12.79 -9.66 -31.91
C THR A 651 14.16 -9.59 -32.57
N THR A 652 14.28 -8.86 -33.68
CA THR A 652 15.57 -8.67 -34.39
C THR A 652 16.55 -7.85 -33.57
N GLU A 653 16.10 -6.76 -32.94
CA GLU A 653 16.94 -5.91 -32.06
C GLU A 653 17.45 -6.71 -30.86
N ALA A 654 16.56 -7.46 -30.20
CA ALA A 654 16.93 -8.36 -29.12
C ALA A 654 17.99 -9.39 -29.56
N PHE A 655 17.80 -10.04 -30.71
CA PHE A 655 18.76 -11.01 -31.25
C PHE A 655 20.10 -10.36 -31.62
N GLN A 656 20.08 -9.18 -32.25
CA GLN A 656 21.29 -8.46 -32.65
C GLN A 656 22.14 -8.07 -31.43
N SER A 657 21.51 -7.67 -30.33
CA SER A 657 22.23 -7.36 -29.09
C SER A 657 22.97 -8.58 -28.51
N ALA A 658 22.51 -9.80 -28.83
CA ALA A 658 23.12 -11.05 -28.41
C ALA A 658 24.22 -11.58 -29.37
N LEU A 659 24.47 -10.91 -30.51
CA LEU A 659 25.51 -11.30 -31.46
C LEU A 659 26.89 -11.39 -30.80
N GLY A 660 27.51 -12.57 -30.88
CA GLY A 660 28.78 -12.88 -30.24
C GLY A 660 28.66 -13.46 -28.82
N GLY A 661 27.45 -13.64 -28.32
CA GLY A 661 27.14 -14.08 -26.96
C GLY A 661 25.98 -15.09 -26.89
N VAL A 662 25.19 -15.00 -25.82
CA VAL A 662 24.06 -15.88 -25.51
C VAL A 662 22.77 -15.06 -25.43
N LEU A 663 21.77 -15.38 -26.26
CA LEU A 663 20.40 -14.88 -26.12
C LEU A 663 19.62 -15.85 -25.22
N PHE A 664 19.23 -15.40 -24.03
CA PHE A 664 18.46 -16.17 -23.07
C PHE A 664 17.02 -15.68 -23.02
N ILE A 665 16.08 -16.55 -23.39
CA ILE A 665 14.64 -16.25 -23.42
C ILE A 665 14.00 -16.94 -22.22
N ASP A 666 13.60 -16.17 -21.22
CA ASP A 666 12.93 -16.70 -20.04
C ASP A 666 11.43 -16.90 -20.30
N GLU A 667 10.87 -17.95 -19.69
CA GLU A 667 9.51 -18.44 -19.90
C GLU A 667 9.09 -18.47 -21.38
N ALA A 668 9.91 -19.09 -22.24
CA ALA A 668 9.74 -19.05 -23.69
C ALA A 668 8.39 -19.61 -24.18
N TYR A 669 7.79 -20.55 -23.44
CA TYR A 669 6.44 -21.08 -23.72
C TYR A 669 5.36 -20.00 -23.70
N SER A 670 5.59 -18.87 -23.00
CA SER A 670 4.66 -17.74 -22.96
C SER A 670 4.42 -17.15 -24.34
N LEU A 671 5.35 -17.30 -25.30
CA LEU A 671 5.19 -16.86 -26.70
C LEU A 671 4.02 -17.58 -27.41
N LEU A 672 3.57 -18.72 -26.88
CA LEU A 672 2.45 -19.51 -27.42
C LEU A 672 1.09 -19.23 -26.75
N SER A 673 1.03 -18.44 -25.67
CA SER A 673 -0.20 -18.32 -24.87
C SER A 673 -1.34 -17.56 -25.57
N ASP A 674 -2.55 -18.13 -25.51
CA ASP A 674 -3.79 -17.66 -26.15
C ASP A 674 -4.50 -16.54 -25.38
N GLY A 675 -4.16 -15.29 -25.69
CA GLY A 675 -4.95 -14.12 -25.32
C GLY A 675 -5.89 -13.70 -26.45
N GLY A 676 -7.12 -14.24 -26.45
CA GLY A 676 -8.31 -13.78 -27.18
C GLY A 676 -8.17 -13.26 -28.63
N ARG A 677 -8.59 -14.06 -29.63
CA ARG A 677 -8.92 -13.78 -31.07
C ARG A 677 -8.05 -12.80 -31.90
N SER A 678 -7.01 -12.16 -31.36
CA SER A 678 -6.08 -11.26 -32.06
C SER A 678 -4.64 -11.30 -31.51
N GLY A 679 -4.35 -12.01 -30.41
CA GLY A 679 -3.01 -12.09 -29.80
C GLY A 679 -2.13 -13.28 -30.23
N ALA A 680 -2.68 -14.28 -30.92
CA ALA A 680 -1.95 -15.49 -31.33
C ALA A 680 -0.95 -15.24 -32.48
N ASP A 681 -1.21 -14.24 -33.33
CA ASP A 681 -0.40 -14.01 -34.53
C ASP A 681 0.96 -13.35 -34.19
N PHE A 682 1.02 -12.50 -33.16
CA PHE A 682 2.25 -11.78 -32.79
C PHE A 682 3.29 -12.67 -32.11
N GLY A 683 2.86 -13.56 -31.20
CA GLY A 683 3.80 -14.50 -30.56
C GLY A 683 4.43 -15.47 -31.56
N ARG A 684 3.65 -15.90 -32.55
CA ARG A 684 4.12 -16.74 -33.65
C ARG A 684 5.08 -15.99 -34.58
N GLU A 685 4.80 -14.73 -34.89
CA GLU A 685 5.70 -13.85 -35.66
C GLU A 685 7.08 -13.68 -34.99
N ALA A 686 7.13 -13.59 -33.65
CA ALA A 686 8.39 -13.56 -32.90
C ALA A 686 9.16 -14.88 -33.04
N VAL A 687 8.48 -16.02 -32.90
CA VAL A 687 9.10 -17.35 -33.04
C VAL A 687 9.65 -17.56 -34.46
N ASP A 688 8.89 -17.20 -35.49
CA ASP A 688 9.32 -17.37 -36.88
C ASP A 688 10.51 -16.46 -37.22
N THR A 689 10.50 -15.22 -36.71
CA THR A 689 11.63 -14.28 -36.85
C THR A 689 12.88 -14.81 -36.16
N LEU A 690 12.73 -15.33 -34.92
CA LEU A 690 13.83 -15.92 -34.16
C LEU A 690 14.45 -17.12 -34.88
N LEU A 691 13.61 -18.04 -35.39
CA LEU A 691 14.07 -19.23 -36.12
C LEU A 691 14.88 -18.87 -37.37
N LYS A 692 14.48 -17.82 -38.08
CA LYS A 692 15.22 -17.32 -39.25
C LYS A 692 16.59 -16.79 -38.84
N LEU A 693 16.66 -15.94 -37.82
CA LEU A 693 17.91 -15.35 -37.34
C LEU A 693 18.87 -16.40 -36.74
N MET A 694 18.33 -17.42 -36.08
CA MET A 694 19.10 -18.57 -35.59
C MET A 694 19.80 -19.35 -36.73
N GLU A 695 19.14 -19.47 -37.88
CA GLU A 695 19.74 -20.12 -39.06
C GLU A 695 20.85 -19.25 -39.67
N ASP A 696 20.55 -17.96 -39.87
CA ASP A 696 21.46 -16.99 -40.50
C ASP A 696 22.74 -16.77 -39.66
N HIS A 697 22.65 -16.85 -38.32
CA HIS A 697 23.75 -16.56 -37.38
C HIS A 697 24.15 -17.75 -36.49
N ARG A 698 24.01 -18.98 -37.00
CA ARG A 698 24.24 -20.24 -36.25
C ARG A 698 25.63 -20.39 -35.60
N GLU A 699 26.64 -19.67 -36.10
CA GLU A 699 28.03 -19.73 -35.60
C GLU A 699 28.40 -18.57 -34.68
N GLU A 700 27.54 -17.56 -34.56
CA GLU A 700 27.83 -16.29 -33.89
C GLU A 700 27.00 -16.10 -32.60
N VAL A 701 25.92 -16.86 -32.41
CA VAL A 701 25.01 -16.75 -31.25
C VAL A 701 24.62 -18.12 -30.72
N VAL A 702 24.58 -18.24 -29.39
CA VAL A 702 23.89 -19.33 -28.70
C VAL A 702 22.53 -18.81 -28.24
N VAL A 703 21.46 -19.57 -28.51
CA VAL A 703 20.12 -19.23 -28.01
C VAL A 703 19.75 -20.26 -26.96
N VAL A 704 19.37 -19.79 -25.77
CA VAL A 704 18.91 -20.61 -24.66
C VAL A 704 17.46 -20.24 -24.38
N VAL A 705 16.55 -21.20 -24.47
CA VAL A 705 15.15 -21.02 -24.07
C VAL A 705 14.92 -21.70 -22.73
N ALA A 706 14.32 -20.97 -21.79
CA ALA A 706 14.09 -21.46 -20.43
C ALA A 706 12.60 -21.51 -20.07
N GLY A 707 12.23 -22.43 -19.19
CA GLY A 707 10.87 -22.56 -18.67
C GLY A 707 10.62 -23.86 -17.92
N TYR A 708 9.39 -24.06 -17.47
CA TYR A 708 8.95 -25.31 -16.83
C TYR A 708 9.05 -26.50 -17.78
N SER A 709 9.45 -27.66 -17.27
CA SER A 709 9.79 -28.83 -18.10
C SER A 709 8.64 -29.31 -18.98
N ASP A 710 7.43 -29.36 -18.42
CA ASP A 710 6.19 -29.71 -19.13
C ASP A 710 5.85 -28.68 -20.22
N ARG A 711 5.91 -27.39 -19.89
CA ARG A 711 5.62 -26.29 -20.82
C ARG A 711 6.65 -26.18 -21.94
N MET A 712 7.90 -26.49 -21.67
CA MET A 712 8.95 -26.50 -22.69
C MET A 712 8.79 -27.67 -23.66
N GLN A 713 8.28 -28.81 -23.22
CA GLN A 713 7.92 -29.90 -24.14
C GLN A 713 6.78 -29.49 -25.08
N GLU A 714 5.73 -28.85 -24.55
CA GLU A 714 4.65 -28.26 -25.35
C GLU A 714 5.18 -27.20 -26.32
N PHE A 715 6.07 -26.32 -25.86
CA PHE A 715 6.67 -25.27 -26.67
C PHE A 715 7.46 -25.81 -27.86
N LEU A 716 8.31 -26.81 -27.63
CA LEU A 716 9.07 -27.44 -28.70
C LEU A 716 8.15 -28.19 -29.67
N ALA A 717 7.11 -28.87 -29.18
CA ALA A 717 6.14 -29.58 -30.03
C ALA A 717 5.28 -28.66 -30.92
N SER A 718 5.19 -27.37 -30.60
CA SER A 718 4.37 -26.41 -31.34
C SER A 718 4.87 -26.11 -32.76
N ASN A 719 6.19 -26.25 -33.02
CA ASN A 719 6.79 -25.94 -34.31
C ASN A 719 7.95 -26.91 -34.62
N PRO A 720 7.91 -27.65 -35.75
CA PRO A 720 9.02 -28.53 -36.16
C PRO A 720 10.38 -27.81 -36.29
N GLY A 721 10.37 -26.50 -36.59
CA GLY A 721 11.54 -25.64 -36.57
C GLY A 721 12.19 -25.59 -35.18
N LEU A 722 11.41 -25.42 -34.12
CA LEU A 722 11.93 -25.41 -32.75
C LEU A 722 12.55 -26.76 -32.36
N GLN A 723 11.87 -27.88 -32.64
CA GLN A 723 12.42 -29.22 -32.34
C GLN A 723 13.73 -29.51 -33.06
N SER A 724 13.87 -29.03 -34.30
CA SER A 724 15.09 -29.26 -35.09
C SER A 724 16.26 -28.38 -34.66
N ARG A 725 16.01 -27.13 -34.20
CA ARG A 725 17.08 -26.20 -33.77
C ARG A 725 17.49 -26.39 -32.31
N PHE A 726 16.57 -26.79 -31.43
CA PHE A 726 16.79 -27.03 -30.00
C PHE A 726 16.89 -28.53 -29.71
N SER A 727 18.03 -29.15 -30.05
CA SER A 727 18.19 -30.61 -29.95
C SER A 727 18.68 -31.12 -28.59
N ARG A 728 18.98 -30.24 -27.63
CA ARG A 728 19.50 -30.60 -26.31
C ARG A 728 18.77 -29.85 -25.21
N THR A 729 18.33 -30.60 -24.20
CA THR A 729 17.70 -30.09 -23.00
C THR A 729 18.59 -30.35 -21.79
N VAL A 730 18.83 -29.31 -21.01
CA VAL A 730 19.48 -29.35 -19.71
C VAL A 730 18.39 -29.25 -18.65
N GLU A 731 18.22 -30.33 -17.88
CA GLU A 731 17.21 -30.43 -16.84
C GLU A 731 17.78 -29.92 -15.51
N PHE A 732 17.11 -28.93 -14.93
CA PHE A 732 17.42 -28.39 -13.61
C PHE A 732 16.42 -28.95 -12.61
N GLU A 733 16.92 -29.73 -11.66
CA GLU A 733 16.13 -30.31 -10.59
C GLU A 733 16.00 -29.32 -9.41
N ASN A 734 15.00 -29.54 -8.56
CA ASN A 734 14.90 -28.80 -7.29
C ASN A 734 16.13 -29.06 -6.42
N TYR A 735 16.63 -28.03 -5.74
CA TYR A 735 17.67 -28.21 -4.74
C TYR A 735 17.18 -29.12 -3.61
N THR A 736 18.07 -29.97 -3.12
CA THR A 736 17.87 -30.73 -1.90
C THR A 736 17.95 -29.80 -0.67
N VAL A 737 17.42 -30.24 0.49
CA VAL A 737 17.51 -29.42 1.72
C VAL A 737 18.97 -29.11 2.06
N PRO A 738 19.92 -30.06 2.03
CA PRO A 738 21.31 -29.76 2.30
C PRO A 738 21.91 -28.70 1.34
N GLU A 739 21.50 -28.71 0.07
CA GLU A 739 21.93 -27.70 -0.90
C GLU A 739 21.32 -26.33 -0.63
N LEU A 740 20.03 -26.25 -0.23
CA LEU A 740 19.39 -24.99 0.16
C LEU A 740 20.03 -24.38 1.42
N VAL A 741 20.36 -25.21 2.41
CA VAL A 741 21.09 -24.79 3.61
C VAL A 741 22.49 -24.29 3.25
N ALA A 742 23.22 -24.99 2.38
CA ALA A 742 24.53 -24.54 1.91
C ALA A 742 24.45 -23.23 1.12
N ILE A 743 23.41 -23.03 0.30
CA ILE A 743 23.14 -21.76 -0.39
C ILE A 743 22.94 -20.64 0.64
N MET A 744 22.19 -20.91 1.71
CA MET A 744 21.99 -19.98 2.81
C MET A 744 23.34 -19.59 3.43
N GLU A 745 24.17 -20.56 3.79
CA GLU A 745 25.49 -20.32 4.40
C GLU A 745 26.41 -19.48 3.53
N SER A 746 26.37 -19.69 2.22
CA SER A 746 27.09 -18.85 1.25
C SER A 746 26.60 -17.39 1.27
N MET A 747 25.28 -17.16 1.35
CA MET A 747 24.69 -15.82 1.47
C MET A 747 25.05 -15.15 2.80
N CYS A 748 25.04 -15.91 3.91
CA CYS A 748 25.54 -15.45 5.20
C CYS A 748 26.98 -14.92 5.09
N GLY A 749 27.89 -15.74 4.54
CA GLY A 749 29.30 -15.40 4.39
C GLY A 749 29.54 -14.16 3.52
N SER A 750 28.78 -13.98 2.43
CA SER A 750 28.91 -12.81 1.56
C SER A 750 28.43 -11.50 2.20
N HIS A 751 27.52 -11.59 3.18
CA HIS A 751 26.95 -10.44 3.90
C HIS A 751 27.51 -10.29 5.32
N GLN A 752 28.60 -10.99 5.65
CA GLN A 752 29.25 -10.96 6.97
C GLN A 752 28.36 -11.42 8.13
N TYR A 753 27.42 -12.33 7.86
CA TYR A 753 26.62 -13.02 8.87
C TYR A 753 27.14 -14.44 9.13
N GLU A 754 27.00 -14.89 10.38
CA GLU A 754 27.32 -16.24 10.84
C GLU A 754 26.06 -16.91 11.41
N LEU A 755 25.91 -18.22 11.19
CA LEU A 755 24.82 -19.01 11.77
C LEU A 755 25.19 -19.45 13.18
N GLY A 756 24.42 -19.01 14.18
CA GLY A 756 24.57 -19.43 15.57
C GLY A 756 24.13 -20.88 15.81
N GLU A 757 24.40 -21.38 17.01
CA GLU A 757 24.11 -22.76 17.41
C GLU A 757 22.62 -23.13 17.20
N GLY A 758 22.36 -24.31 16.63
CA GLY A 758 21.01 -24.80 16.30
C GLY A 758 20.36 -24.18 15.04
N THR A 759 20.90 -23.10 14.49
CA THR A 759 20.26 -22.37 13.37
C THR A 759 20.26 -23.17 12.07
N ARG A 760 21.31 -23.96 11.83
CA ARG A 760 21.39 -24.88 10.68
C ARG A 760 20.28 -25.94 10.72
N GLU A 761 19.96 -26.43 11.91
CA GLU A 761 18.90 -27.43 12.13
C GLU A 761 17.52 -26.80 11.93
N ALA A 762 17.33 -25.56 12.39
CA ALA A 762 16.10 -24.79 12.16
C ALA A 762 15.87 -24.56 10.66
N LEU A 763 16.92 -24.18 9.91
CA LEU A 763 16.87 -24.03 8.46
C LEU A 763 16.54 -25.35 7.76
N THR A 764 17.10 -26.47 8.24
CA THR A 764 16.80 -27.80 7.70
C THR A 764 15.32 -28.13 7.88
N LEU A 765 14.77 -27.95 9.08
CA LEU A 765 13.34 -28.16 9.37
C LEU A 765 12.44 -27.27 8.52
N LEU A 766 12.82 -26.00 8.36
CA LEU A 766 12.09 -25.05 7.53
C LEU A 766 12.01 -25.54 6.07
N PHE A 767 13.16 -25.88 5.47
CA PHE A 767 13.22 -26.31 4.07
C PHE A 767 12.64 -27.72 3.82
N GLU A 768 12.60 -28.60 4.83
CA GLU A 768 11.91 -29.89 4.73
C GLU A 768 10.39 -29.73 4.65
N ARG A 769 9.85 -28.67 5.27
CA ARG A 769 8.42 -28.36 5.30
C ARG A 769 7.92 -27.61 4.07
N MET A 770 8.81 -26.94 3.35
CA MET A 770 8.43 -26.21 2.16
C MET A 770 7.94 -27.18 1.08
N PRO A 771 6.72 -26.99 0.55
CA PRO A 771 6.19 -27.85 -0.51
C PRO A 771 7.05 -27.69 -1.78
N ARG A 772 7.60 -28.80 -2.27
CA ARG A 772 8.40 -28.84 -3.50
C ARG A 772 7.55 -29.14 -4.72
N ASP A 773 6.55 -28.30 -4.97
CA ASP A 773 5.76 -28.38 -6.19
C ASP A 773 6.50 -27.77 -7.39
N ALA A 774 5.88 -27.79 -8.57
CA ALA A 774 6.49 -27.31 -9.81
C ALA A 774 6.85 -25.81 -9.78
N GLY A 775 6.25 -25.03 -8.86
CA GLY A 775 6.49 -23.60 -8.69
C GLY A 775 7.46 -23.25 -7.56
N PHE A 776 8.06 -24.24 -6.89
CA PHE A 776 8.96 -23.98 -5.76
C PHE A 776 10.15 -23.11 -6.18
N GLY A 777 10.35 -21.98 -5.48
CA GLY A 777 11.29 -20.92 -5.85
C GLY A 777 12.78 -21.23 -5.64
N ASN A 778 13.14 -22.39 -5.07
CA ASN A 778 14.53 -22.85 -4.91
C ASN A 778 15.46 -21.79 -4.31
N GLY A 779 16.51 -21.35 -5.01
CA GLY A 779 17.44 -20.33 -4.52
C GLY A 779 16.77 -18.98 -4.23
N ARG A 780 15.64 -18.66 -4.89
CA ARG A 780 14.83 -17.48 -4.53
C ARG A 780 14.14 -17.67 -3.18
N ALA A 781 13.67 -18.88 -2.88
CA ALA A 781 13.10 -19.19 -1.57
C ALA A 781 14.17 -19.14 -0.47
N ALA A 782 15.40 -19.61 -0.73
CA ALA A 782 16.51 -19.47 0.21
C ALA A 782 16.88 -17.99 0.47
N ARG A 783 16.91 -17.14 -0.57
CA ARG A 783 17.12 -15.69 -0.43
C ARG A 783 16.00 -15.03 0.39
N GLN A 784 14.75 -15.37 0.11
CA GLN A 784 13.61 -14.82 0.85
C GLN A 784 13.67 -15.19 2.33
N VAL A 785 14.06 -16.44 2.65
CA VAL A 785 14.28 -16.87 4.03
C VAL A 785 15.42 -16.08 4.68
N PHE A 786 16.52 -15.83 3.97
CA PHE A 786 17.63 -15.01 4.49
C PHE A 786 17.18 -13.57 4.82
N GLU A 787 16.45 -12.92 3.91
CA GLU A 787 15.91 -11.57 4.12
C GLU A 787 14.99 -11.54 5.35
N GLU A 788 14.11 -12.54 5.47
CA GLU A 788 13.21 -12.66 6.62
C GLU A 788 13.96 -12.92 7.93
N MET A 789 15.08 -13.67 7.89
CA MET A 789 15.96 -13.86 9.04
C MET A 789 16.62 -12.55 9.49
N VAL A 790 17.10 -11.73 8.54
CA VAL A 790 17.70 -10.43 8.84
C VAL A 790 16.66 -9.46 9.44
N ASP A 791 15.43 -9.45 8.90
CA ASP A 791 14.33 -8.64 9.45
C ASP A 791 13.97 -9.04 10.88
N ARG A 792 13.88 -10.35 11.16
CA ARG A 792 13.61 -10.86 12.51
C ARG A 792 14.75 -10.58 13.48
N GLN A 793 15.99 -10.67 13.02
CA GLN A 793 17.16 -10.28 13.80
C GLN A 793 17.11 -8.79 14.16
N ALA A 794 16.80 -7.91 13.21
CA ALA A 794 16.69 -6.47 13.46
C ALA A 794 15.61 -6.16 14.52
N PHE A 795 14.47 -6.86 14.47
CA PHE A 795 13.42 -6.74 15.47
C PHE A 795 13.87 -7.26 16.85
N ARG A 796 14.57 -8.40 16.90
CA ARG A 796 15.16 -8.95 18.13
C ARG A 796 16.16 -7.97 18.76
N LEU A 797 17.05 -7.40 17.96
CA LEU A 797 18.10 -6.49 18.43
C LEU A 797 17.56 -5.12 18.85
N ALA A 798 16.46 -4.64 18.26
CA ALA A 798 15.82 -3.38 18.65
C ALA A 798 15.31 -3.36 20.11
N THR A 799 15.18 -4.53 20.74
CA THR A 799 14.78 -4.67 22.14
C THR A 799 15.95 -4.72 23.12
N LEU A 800 17.20 -4.82 22.63
CA LEU A 800 18.41 -4.82 23.43
C LEU A 800 18.91 -3.38 23.66
N ARG A 801 19.37 -3.08 24.88
CA ARG A 801 19.87 -1.74 25.25
C ARG A 801 21.24 -1.40 24.65
N ASP A 802 22.11 -2.40 24.51
CA ASP A 802 23.47 -2.30 23.96
C ASP A 802 23.83 -3.64 23.28
N PRO A 803 23.57 -3.81 21.97
CA PRO A 803 23.94 -5.03 21.25
C PRO A 803 25.47 -5.10 21.03
N GLU A 804 26.08 -6.27 21.26
CA GLU A 804 27.50 -6.49 20.98
C GLU A 804 27.75 -6.73 19.48
N ALA A 805 29.00 -6.59 19.03
CA ALA A 805 29.35 -6.81 17.63
C ALA A 805 28.98 -8.23 17.14
N SER A 806 29.04 -9.23 18.02
CA SER A 806 28.59 -10.60 17.74
C SER A 806 27.08 -10.72 17.56
N ASP A 807 26.27 -9.89 18.24
CA ASP A 807 24.82 -9.92 18.10
C ASP A 807 24.38 -9.39 16.73
N LEU A 808 25.13 -8.42 16.19
CA LEU A 808 24.91 -7.82 14.87
C LEU A 808 25.25 -8.80 13.73
N THR A 809 26.19 -9.72 13.94
CA THR A 809 26.66 -10.65 12.90
C THR A 809 26.10 -12.06 13.04
N THR A 810 25.47 -12.42 14.16
CA THR A 810 25.00 -13.80 14.41
C THR A 810 23.49 -13.94 14.24
N LEU A 811 23.07 -14.82 13.30
CA LEU A 811 21.68 -15.23 13.11
C LEU A 811 21.38 -16.48 13.94
N LEU A 812 20.28 -16.46 14.69
CA LEU A 812 19.88 -17.48 15.65
C LEU A 812 18.66 -18.30 15.15
N PRO A 813 18.32 -19.44 15.78
CA PRO A 813 17.15 -20.22 15.38
C PRO A 813 15.84 -19.43 15.37
N VAL A 814 15.67 -18.49 16.31
CA VAL A 814 14.51 -17.58 16.39
C VAL A 814 14.39 -16.65 15.19
N ASP A 815 15.50 -16.34 14.53
CA ASP A 815 15.52 -15.51 13.33
C ASP A 815 15.01 -16.33 12.11
N VAL A 816 15.16 -17.67 12.11
CA VAL A 816 14.60 -18.58 11.08
C VAL A 816 13.07 -18.65 11.20
N GLY A 817 12.55 -18.67 12.42
CA GLY A 817 11.13 -18.70 12.74
C GLY A 817 10.89 -19.22 14.16
N GLU A 818 9.89 -18.67 14.86
CA GLU A 818 9.59 -19.06 16.26
C GLU A 818 9.28 -20.56 16.42
N ARG A 819 8.65 -21.16 15.41
CA ARG A 819 8.29 -22.58 15.41
C ARG A 819 9.52 -23.47 15.22
N GLU A 820 10.36 -23.15 14.25
CA GLU A 820 11.60 -23.87 13.99
C GLU A 820 12.59 -23.70 15.15
N ALA A 821 12.63 -22.51 15.76
CA ALA A 821 13.38 -22.25 16.99
C ALA A 821 12.86 -23.09 18.17
N ALA A 822 11.55 -23.17 18.35
CA ALA A 822 10.92 -23.99 19.39
C ALA A 822 11.18 -25.48 19.19
N GLU A 823 11.26 -25.96 17.95
CA GLU A 823 11.57 -27.36 17.64
C GLU A 823 13.05 -27.71 17.71
N VAL A 824 13.95 -26.79 17.36
CA VAL A 824 15.39 -26.95 17.59
C VAL A 824 15.68 -26.94 19.09
N ALA A 825 15.08 -26.00 19.84
CA ALA A 825 15.07 -26.03 21.29
C ALA A 825 14.36 -27.29 21.85
N GLY A 826 13.45 -27.86 21.07
CA GLY A 826 12.66 -29.07 21.33
C GLY A 826 13.31 -30.40 20.92
N THR A 827 14.53 -30.42 20.37
CA THR A 827 15.32 -31.66 20.27
C THR A 827 15.80 -32.16 21.64
N GLY A 828 15.61 -31.36 22.69
CA GLY A 828 15.64 -31.76 24.10
C GLY A 828 14.28 -31.99 24.76
N ALA A 829 13.15 -31.66 24.11
CA ALA A 829 11.81 -31.86 24.67
C ALA A 829 10.73 -31.78 23.59
N ALA A 830 10.13 -32.93 23.27
CA ALA A 830 8.89 -33.00 22.52
C ALA A 830 7.79 -32.15 23.20
N GLU A 831 7.27 -31.11 22.52
CA GLU A 831 6.02 -30.49 22.94
C GLU A 831 4.91 -31.52 22.83
N SER A 832 4.38 -31.89 23.99
CA SER A 832 3.48 -33.01 24.18
C SER A 832 2.07 -32.60 23.80
N GLY A 833 1.56 -33.11 22.68
CA GLY A 833 0.11 -33.17 22.45
C GLY A 833 -0.32 -33.26 20.97
N THR A 834 -1.06 -34.31 20.64
CA THR A 834 -1.91 -34.38 19.44
C THR A 834 -2.83 -33.14 19.34
N PRO A 835 -3.28 -32.74 18.12
CA PRO A 835 -4.22 -31.62 17.97
C PRO A 835 -5.50 -31.76 18.82
N LEU A 836 -5.88 -33.00 19.17
CA LEU A 836 -6.99 -33.30 20.08
C LEU A 836 -6.65 -32.96 21.54
N GLU A 837 -5.42 -33.21 21.98
CA GLU A 837 -4.92 -32.81 23.29
C GLU A 837 -4.87 -31.28 23.41
N ARG A 838 -4.38 -30.58 22.40
CA ARG A 838 -4.42 -29.10 22.34
C ARG A 838 -5.84 -28.54 22.33
N LEU A 839 -6.80 -29.19 21.66
CA LEU A 839 -8.22 -28.84 21.77
C LEU A 839 -8.74 -29.01 23.20
N ASN A 840 -8.31 -30.07 23.90
CA ASN A 840 -8.70 -30.33 25.28
C ASN A 840 -8.08 -29.36 26.28
N GLU A 841 -6.92 -28.78 25.97
CA GLU A 841 -6.24 -27.75 26.77
C GLU A 841 -6.91 -26.37 26.69
N LEU A 842 -7.67 -26.07 25.62
CA LEU A 842 -8.41 -24.80 25.53
C LEU A 842 -9.34 -24.64 26.73
N ILE A 843 -9.35 -23.46 27.35
CA ILE A 843 -10.23 -23.18 28.50
C ILE A 843 -11.69 -23.32 28.08
N GLY A 844 -12.49 -24.04 28.87
CA GLY A 844 -13.93 -24.21 28.67
C GLY A 844 -14.30 -25.07 27.46
N LEU A 845 -15.31 -24.63 26.70
CA LEU A 845 -15.76 -25.25 25.43
C LEU A 845 -16.17 -26.73 25.54
N ALA A 846 -16.71 -27.16 26.68
CA ALA A 846 -17.04 -28.57 26.92
C ALA A 846 -18.06 -29.19 25.93
N SER A 847 -18.98 -28.39 25.36
CA SER A 847 -19.86 -28.84 24.26
C SER A 847 -19.06 -29.07 22.98
N VAL A 848 -18.29 -28.05 22.56
CA VAL A 848 -17.48 -28.06 21.34
C VAL A 848 -16.44 -29.19 21.36
N LYS A 849 -15.75 -29.41 22.49
CA LYS A 849 -14.79 -30.50 22.65
C LYS A 849 -15.44 -31.86 22.42
N ARG A 850 -16.67 -32.08 22.94
CA ARG A 850 -17.44 -33.30 22.70
C ARG A 850 -17.83 -33.43 21.22
N ASP A 851 -18.42 -32.39 20.65
CA ASP A 851 -18.88 -32.40 19.25
C ASP A 851 -17.74 -32.68 18.26
N VAL A 852 -16.57 -32.05 18.48
CA VAL A 852 -15.38 -32.26 17.66
C VAL A 852 -14.77 -33.65 17.89
N THR A 853 -14.75 -34.14 19.13
CA THR A 853 -14.28 -35.50 19.44
C THR A 853 -15.16 -36.56 18.76
N ASP A 854 -16.48 -36.39 18.77
CA ASP A 854 -17.42 -37.28 18.11
C ASP A 854 -17.24 -37.27 16.58
N LEU A 855 -16.96 -36.10 16.00
CA LEU A 855 -16.62 -35.95 14.58
C LEU A 855 -15.33 -36.70 14.22
N VAL A 856 -14.27 -36.51 15.02
CA VAL A 856 -12.98 -37.19 14.86
C VAL A 856 -13.15 -38.70 14.92
N ASN A 857 -13.89 -39.20 15.91
CA ASN A 857 -14.15 -40.64 16.08
C ASN A 857 -14.90 -41.23 14.89
N LEU A 858 -15.88 -40.50 14.37
CA LEU A 858 -16.67 -40.92 13.23
C LEU A 858 -15.85 -40.93 11.93
N LEU A 859 -15.05 -39.89 11.67
CA LEU A 859 -14.17 -39.82 10.50
C LEU A 859 -13.10 -40.91 10.54
N GLY A 860 -12.48 -41.11 11.72
CA GLY A 860 -11.54 -42.21 11.93
C GLY A 860 -12.16 -43.59 11.72
N THR A 861 -13.41 -43.78 12.10
CA THR A 861 -14.14 -45.05 11.86
C THR A 861 -14.46 -45.25 10.37
N ALA A 862 -14.92 -44.20 9.68
CA ALA A 862 -15.18 -44.24 8.24
C ALA A 862 -13.92 -44.60 7.44
N ARG A 863 -12.79 -43.98 7.78
CA ARG A 863 -11.45 -44.26 7.23
C ARG A 863 -11.02 -45.70 7.39
N ARG A 864 -11.16 -46.26 8.60
CA ARG A 864 -10.81 -47.66 8.87
C ARG A 864 -11.70 -48.62 8.06
N ARG A 865 -12.96 -48.27 7.81
CA ARG A 865 -13.85 -49.06 6.95
C ARG A 865 -13.40 -49.01 5.48
N GLU A 866 -13.07 -47.83 4.96
CA GLU A 866 -12.56 -47.67 3.59
C GLU A 866 -11.24 -48.42 3.38
N ALA A 867 -10.29 -48.30 4.31
CA ALA A 867 -9.02 -49.02 4.27
C ALA A 867 -9.22 -50.55 4.33
N ALA A 868 -10.29 -51.02 4.97
CA ALA A 868 -10.69 -52.43 5.01
C ALA A 868 -11.57 -52.86 3.83
N GLY A 869 -11.83 -51.98 2.84
CA GLY A 869 -12.69 -52.26 1.69
C GLY A 869 -14.18 -52.38 2.03
N LEU A 870 -14.60 -51.96 3.23
CA LEU A 870 -15.99 -51.99 3.68
C LEU A 870 -16.72 -50.70 3.25
N PRO A 871 -18.03 -50.77 2.94
CA PRO A 871 -18.82 -49.58 2.64
C PRO A 871 -18.80 -48.59 3.81
N ALA A 872 -18.23 -47.41 3.62
CA ALA A 872 -18.30 -46.32 4.58
C ALA A 872 -19.52 -45.42 4.28
N PRO A 873 -20.25 -44.95 5.30
CA PRO A 873 -21.31 -43.97 5.10
C PRO A 873 -20.73 -42.68 4.52
N ARG A 874 -21.36 -42.13 3.47
CA ARG A 874 -21.01 -40.82 2.92
C ARG A 874 -21.53 -39.73 3.85
N ILE A 875 -20.62 -38.98 4.46
CA ILE A 875 -20.94 -37.95 5.46
C ILE A 875 -20.47 -36.61 4.92
N SER A 876 -21.29 -35.56 5.07
CA SER A 876 -20.85 -34.19 4.77
C SER A 876 -19.87 -33.73 5.84
N ASN A 877 -18.72 -33.23 5.41
CA ASN A 877 -17.67 -32.72 6.29
C ASN A 877 -17.88 -31.23 6.63
N HIS A 878 -18.88 -30.57 6.05
CA HIS A 878 -19.15 -29.15 6.25
C HIS A 878 -19.86 -28.87 7.58
N LEU A 879 -19.43 -27.81 8.27
CA LEU A 879 -19.88 -27.50 9.64
C LEU A 879 -20.48 -26.10 9.74
N VAL A 880 -21.39 -25.93 10.71
CA VAL A 880 -21.91 -24.62 11.10
C VAL A 880 -21.45 -24.31 12.51
N PHE A 881 -20.71 -23.22 12.68
CA PHE A 881 -20.29 -22.74 14.00
C PHE A 881 -21.24 -21.64 14.46
N THR A 882 -21.97 -21.91 15.54
CA THR A 882 -22.92 -20.95 16.10
C THR A 882 -22.47 -20.44 17.46
N GLY A 883 -22.77 -19.19 17.77
CA GLY A 883 -22.69 -18.66 19.13
C GLY A 883 -22.17 -17.22 19.19
N PRO A 884 -22.03 -16.65 20.39
CA PRO A 884 -21.60 -15.25 20.59
C PRO A 884 -20.16 -14.97 20.10
N PRO A 885 -19.79 -13.71 19.86
CA PRO A 885 -18.44 -13.33 19.45
C PRO A 885 -17.43 -13.57 20.57
N GLY A 886 -16.17 -13.83 20.20
CA GLY A 886 -15.08 -13.98 21.17
C GLY A 886 -15.08 -15.32 21.92
N THR A 887 -15.77 -16.35 21.43
CA THR A 887 -15.81 -17.70 22.03
C THR A 887 -14.80 -18.69 21.39
N GLY A 888 -13.89 -18.23 20.54
CA GLY A 888 -12.84 -19.09 19.94
C GLY A 888 -13.23 -19.89 18.69
N LYS A 889 -14.24 -19.47 17.92
CA LYS A 889 -14.70 -20.16 16.70
C LYS A 889 -13.58 -20.38 15.67
N THR A 890 -12.85 -19.32 15.32
CA THR A 890 -11.71 -19.38 14.39
C THR A 890 -10.57 -20.25 14.94
N THR A 891 -10.31 -20.18 16.24
CA THR A 891 -9.29 -21.02 16.92
C THR A 891 -9.61 -22.50 16.80
N VAL A 892 -10.86 -22.90 17.07
CA VAL A 892 -11.30 -24.29 16.93
C VAL A 892 -11.33 -24.72 15.47
N ALA A 893 -11.69 -23.84 14.53
CA ALA A 893 -11.65 -24.17 13.10
C ALA A 893 -10.23 -24.53 12.63
N ARG A 894 -9.21 -23.84 13.15
CA ARG A 894 -7.79 -24.13 12.88
C ARG A 894 -7.38 -25.50 13.42
N LEU A 895 -7.68 -25.78 14.69
CA LEU A 895 -7.40 -27.10 15.29
C LEU A 895 -8.14 -28.23 14.56
N TYR A 896 -9.37 -27.96 14.11
CA TYR A 896 -10.14 -28.93 13.33
C TYR A 896 -9.49 -29.21 11.97
N ALA A 897 -8.92 -28.21 11.29
CA ALA A 897 -8.15 -28.41 10.06
C ALA A 897 -6.94 -29.34 10.29
N GLU A 898 -6.20 -29.12 11.38
CA GLU A 898 -5.07 -29.99 11.78
C GLU A 898 -5.53 -31.43 12.10
N LEU A 899 -6.67 -31.57 12.79
CA LEU A 899 -7.27 -32.87 13.07
C LEU A 899 -7.64 -33.61 11.78
N LEU A 900 -8.24 -32.93 10.80
CA LEU A 900 -8.58 -33.52 9.51
C LEU A 900 -7.33 -34.04 8.78
N VAL A 901 -6.20 -33.32 8.82
CA VAL A 901 -4.93 -33.81 8.25
C VAL A 901 -4.39 -35.03 9.01
N SER A 902 -4.45 -35.00 10.34
CA SER A 902 -3.96 -36.13 11.15
C SER A 902 -4.74 -37.43 10.90
N LEU A 903 -6.03 -37.31 10.58
CA LEU A 903 -6.88 -38.42 10.15
C LEU A 903 -6.74 -38.73 8.65
N GLY A 904 -5.97 -37.90 7.95
CA GLY A 904 -5.74 -37.84 6.50
C GLY A 904 -6.96 -37.36 5.70
N ALA A 905 -8.06 -36.95 6.35
CA ALA A 905 -9.34 -36.53 5.76
C ALA A 905 -9.15 -35.44 4.71
N LEU A 906 -8.16 -34.57 4.93
CA LEU A 906 -7.69 -33.58 3.97
C LEU A 906 -6.18 -33.74 3.77
N PRO A 907 -5.67 -33.40 2.57
CA PRO A 907 -4.23 -33.46 2.29
C PRO A 907 -3.44 -32.33 2.97
N ARG A 908 -4.09 -31.21 3.34
CA ARG A 908 -3.46 -30.03 3.96
C ARG A 908 -4.33 -29.44 5.09
N GLY A 909 -3.69 -28.76 6.04
CA GLY A 909 -4.34 -28.23 7.25
C GLY A 909 -4.59 -26.73 7.20
N GLN A 910 -4.50 -26.13 6.01
CA GLN A 910 -4.66 -24.69 5.83
C GLN A 910 -6.09 -24.24 6.17
N LEU A 911 -6.21 -23.07 6.80
CA LEU A 911 -7.48 -22.41 7.11
C LEU A 911 -7.52 -21.08 6.34
N VAL A 912 -8.47 -20.95 5.42
CA VAL A 912 -8.72 -19.71 4.68
C VAL A 912 -9.95 -19.03 5.28
N GLU A 913 -9.75 -17.90 5.96
CA GLU A 913 -10.81 -17.11 6.59
C GLU A 913 -11.28 -15.99 5.65
N VAL A 914 -12.60 -15.85 5.49
CA VAL A 914 -13.23 -14.84 4.62
C VAL A 914 -14.52 -14.28 5.20
N SER A 915 -14.88 -13.09 4.74
CA SER A 915 -16.12 -12.37 5.07
C SER A 915 -16.99 -12.16 3.82
N ARG A 916 -18.15 -11.52 3.98
CA ARG A 916 -18.99 -11.09 2.84
C ARG A 916 -18.23 -10.24 1.83
N ALA A 917 -17.34 -9.36 2.28
CA ALA A 917 -16.60 -8.44 1.41
C ALA A 917 -15.66 -9.17 0.43
N ASP A 918 -15.18 -10.34 0.82
CA ASP A 918 -14.27 -11.16 0.04
C ASP A 918 -15.00 -12.04 -1.00
N LEU A 919 -16.29 -12.31 -0.76
CA LEU A 919 -17.10 -13.20 -1.60
C LEU A 919 -17.99 -12.45 -2.59
N VAL A 920 -18.40 -11.22 -2.27
CA VAL A 920 -19.43 -10.49 -3.02
C VAL A 920 -18.86 -9.29 -3.78
N GLY A 921 -19.01 -9.28 -5.10
CA GLY A 921 -18.52 -8.21 -5.98
C GLY A 921 -19.48 -7.02 -6.09
N ARG A 922 -18.97 -5.86 -6.55
CA ARG A 922 -19.75 -4.63 -6.80
C ARG A 922 -20.43 -4.58 -8.18
N TYR A 923 -20.17 -5.55 -9.05
CA TYR A 923 -20.64 -5.62 -10.44
C TYR A 923 -21.20 -7.02 -10.76
N ILE A 924 -22.14 -7.09 -11.70
CA ILE A 924 -22.78 -8.34 -12.16
C ILE A 924 -21.72 -9.30 -12.72
N GLY A 925 -21.69 -10.55 -12.23
CA GLY A 925 -20.77 -11.61 -12.65
C GLY A 925 -19.43 -11.68 -11.90
N HIS A 926 -19.09 -10.66 -11.11
CA HIS A 926 -17.84 -10.61 -10.34
C HIS A 926 -17.90 -11.48 -9.06
N THR A 927 -19.08 -11.58 -8.45
CA THR A 927 -19.31 -12.36 -7.22
C THR A 927 -18.97 -13.84 -7.41
N ALA A 928 -19.42 -14.46 -8.50
CA ALA A 928 -19.12 -15.86 -8.80
C ALA A 928 -17.62 -16.12 -9.03
N GLN A 929 -16.88 -15.14 -9.56
CA GLN A 929 -15.43 -15.23 -9.73
C GLN A 929 -14.73 -15.16 -8.38
N LEU A 930 -15.01 -14.15 -7.56
CA LEU A 930 -14.41 -13.98 -6.24
C LEU A 930 -14.66 -15.18 -5.33
N THR A 931 -15.88 -15.73 -5.36
CA THR A 931 -16.25 -16.92 -4.58
C THR A 931 -15.43 -18.14 -5.01
N ARG A 932 -15.17 -18.31 -6.32
CA ARG A 932 -14.32 -19.40 -6.84
C ARG A 932 -12.86 -19.22 -6.44
N GLU A 933 -12.32 -18.02 -6.59
CA GLU A 933 -10.92 -17.73 -6.23
C GLU A 933 -10.68 -18.03 -4.75
N VAL A 934 -11.58 -17.58 -3.89
CA VAL A 934 -11.53 -17.87 -2.45
C VAL A 934 -11.60 -19.37 -2.15
N PHE A 935 -12.48 -20.11 -2.83
CA PHE A 935 -12.63 -21.55 -2.66
C PHE A 935 -11.39 -22.33 -3.13
N GLU A 936 -10.82 -21.95 -4.29
CA GLU A 936 -9.60 -22.57 -4.83
C GLU A 936 -8.40 -22.34 -3.91
N ARG A 937 -8.27 -21.16 -3.30
CA ARG A 937 -7.24 -20.93 -2.26
C ARG A 937 -7.40 -21.88 -1.08
N ALA A 938 -8.63 -22.29 -0.75
CA ALA A 938 -8.91 -23.22 0.33
C ALA A 938 -8.75 -24.70 -0.07
N ARG A 939 -8.42 -25.00 -1.35
CA ARG A 939 -8.38 -26.38 -1.85
C ARG A 939 -7.37 -27.24 -1.11
N GLY A 940 -7.82 -28.41 -0.66
CA GLY A 940 -7.06 -29.31 0.20
C GLY A 940 -7.09 -28.97 1.68
N GLY A 941 -7.84 -27.94 2.11
CA GLY A 941 -7.93 -27.46 3.48
C GLY A 941 -9.35 -27.04 3.90
N VAL A 942 -9.45 -26.06 4.79
CA VAL A 942 -10.71 -25.56 5.36
C VAL A 942 -11.00 -24.13 4.88
N LEU A 943 -12.20 -23.88 4.36
CA LEU A 943 -12.73 -22.55 4.06
C LEU A 943 -13.64 -22.11 5.20
N PHE A 944 -13.26 -21.05 5.93
CA PHE A 944 -14.04 -20.50 7.04
C PHE A 944 -14.68 -19.18 6.64
N VAL A 945 -16.02 -19.14 6.60
CA VAL A 945 -16.80 -17.94 6.27
C VAL A 945 -17.37 -17.35 7.56
N ASP A 946 -16.81 -16.22 8.00
CA ASP A 946 -17.30 -15.51 9.18
C ASP A 946 -18.51 -14.64 8.85
N GLU A 947 -19.41 -14.52 9.82
CA GLU A 947 -20.71 -13.83 9.71
C GLU A 947 -21.49 -14.19 8.44
N ALA A 948 -21.57 -15.47 8.11
CA ALA A 948 -22.13 -15.97 6.85
C ALA A 948 -23.60 -15.56 6.61
N TYR A 949 -24.36 -15.30 7.68
CA TYR A 949 -25.74 -14.80 7.61
C TYR A 949 -25.85 -13.46 6.86
N THR A 950 -24.78 -12.68 6.81
CA THR A 950 -24.71 -11.43 6.04
C THR A 950 -24.79 -11.66 4.53
N LEU A 951 -24.56 -12.88 4.02
CA LEU A 951 -24.69 -13.21 2.60
C LEU A 951 -26.16 -13.17 2.14
N THR A 952 -27.12 -13.47 3.02
CA THR A 952 -28.56 -13.47 2.69
C THR A 952 -29.36 -12.59 3.65
N PRO A 953 -29.19 -11.24 3.60
CA PRO A 953 -29.94 -10.35 4.49
C PRO A 953 -31.43 -10.31 4.09
N SER A 954 -32.31 -10.49 5.07
CA SER A 954 -33.77 -10.47 4.89
C SER A 954 -34.25 -9.05 4.52
N GLY A 955 -34.77 -8.86 3.30
CA GLY A 955 -35.52 -7.65 2.91
C GLY A 955 -34.78 -6.54 2.16
N ALA A 956 -33.53 -6.74 1.69
CA ALA A 956 -32.77 -5.72 0.95
C ALA A 956 -32.74 -5.95 -0.58
N SER A 957 -32.78 -4.87 -1.37
CA SER A 957 -32.65 -4.86 -2.84
C SER A 957 -31.26 -5.31 -3.35
N GLY A 958 -30.27 -5.52 -2.47
CA GLY A 958 -28.95 -6.09 -2.76
C GLY A 958 -28.85 -7.61 -2.52
N ALA A 959 -29.98 -8.31 -2.36
CA ALA A 959 -30.02 -9.75 -2.11
C ALA A 959 -29.49 -10.60 -3.28
N ASP A 960 -29.45 -10.08 -4.50
CA ASP A 960 -29.12 -10.87 -5.69
C ASP A 960 -27.64 -11.28 -5.74
N PHE A 961 -26.71 -10.38 -5.39
CA PHE A 961 -25.27 -10.71 -5.38
C PHE A 961 -24.88 -11.66 -4.23
N GLY A 962 -25.52 -11.51 -3.07
CA GLY A 962 -25.27 -12.41 -1.94
C GLY A 962 -25.78 -13.83 -2.21
N ARG A 963 -26.91 -13.97 -2.89
CA ARG A 963 -27.44 -15.26 -3.36
C ARG A 963 -26.53 -15.89 -4.41
N GLU A 964 -26.01 -15.11 -5.35
CA GLU A 964 -25.05 -15.59 -6.36
C GLU A 964 -23.78 -16.21 -5.72
N ALA A 965 -23.28 -15.61 -4.63
CA ALA A 965 -22.16 -16.17 -3.85
C ALA A 965 -22.53 -17.52 -3.21
N VAL A 966 -23.71 -17.60 -2.58
CA VAL A 966 -24.21 -18.82 -1.94
C VAL A 966 -24.40 -19.94 -2.96
N ASP A 967 -25.01 -19.66 -4.11
CA ASP A 967 -25.25 -20.64 -5.15
C ASP A 967 -23.94 -21.16 -5.77
N THR A 968 -22.97 -20.26 -5.97
CA THR A 968 -21.63 -20.62 -6.43
C THR A 968 -20.91 -21.50 -5.41
N LEU A 969 -20.95 -21.14 -4.12
CA LEU A 969 -20.35 -21.91 -3.04
C LEU A 969 -20.97 -23.31 -2.92
N LEU A 970 -22.30 -23.41 -2.98
CA LEU A 970 -23.01 -24.70 -2.93
C LEU A 970 -22.63 -25.63 -4.08
N LYS A 971 -22.43 -25.08 -5.28
CA LYS A 971 -21.95 -25.85 -6.43
C LYS A 971 -20.53 -26.38 -6.20
N LEU A 972 -19.61 -25.52 -5.75
CA LEU A 972 -18.23 -25.92 -5.48
C LEU A 972 -18.11 -26.95 -4.35
N MET A 973 -18.94 -26.83 -3.30
CA MET A 973 -19.04 -27.82 -2.22
C MET A 973 -19.51 -29.18 -2.71
N GLU A 974 -20.34 -29.23 -3.76
CA GLU A 974 -20.77 -30.49 -4.38
C GLU A 974 -19.65 -31.10 -5.23
N ASP A 975 -19.02 -30.27 -6.06
CA ASP A 975 -17.99 -30.70 -7.02
C ASP A 975 -16.69 -31.14 -6.31
N HIS A 976 -16.36 -30.55 -5.16
CA HIS A 976 -15.10 -30.75 -4.43
C HIS A 976 -15.29 -31.23 -2.97
N ARG A 977 -16.27 -32.10 -2.75
CA ARG A 977 -16.72 -32.50 -1.39
C ARG A 977 -15.65 -33.16 -0.51
N ASP A 978 -14.70 -33.87 -1.12
CA ASP A 978 -13.61 -34.56 -0.40
C ASP A 978 -12.30 -33.76 -0.38
N GLU A 979 -12.29 -32.59 -1.04
CA GLU A 979 -11.09 -31.76 -1.19
C GLU A 979 -11.12 -30.51 -0.31
N VAL A 980 -12.32 -30.05 0.09
CA VAL A 980 -12.49 -28.82 0.89
C VAL A 980 -13.55 -29.00 1.95
N VAL A 981 -13.23 -28.58 3.18
CA VAL A 981 -14.23 -28.47 4.25
C VAL A 981 -14.63 -27.01 4.44
N VAL A 982 -15.87 -26.67 4.10
CA VAL A 982 -16.46 -25.36 4.38
C VAL A 982 -17.06 -25.31 5.79
N ILE A 983 -16.68 -24.28 6.56
CA ILE A 983 -17.25 -23.93 7.87
C ILE A 983 -17.89 -22.55 7.76
N VAL A 984 -19.17 -22.44 8.08
CA VAL A 984 -19.87 -21.14 8.15
C VAL A 984 -20.12 -20.76 9.60
N ALA A 985 -19.79 -19.52 9.97
CA ALA A 985 -19.89 -19.04 11.35
C ALA A 985 -20.82 -17.85 11.50
N GLY A 986 -21.46 -17.74 12.68
CA GLY A 986 -22.28 -16.58 13.02
C GLY A 986 -23.10 -16.76 14.30
N TYR A 987 -23.98 -15.79 14.55
CA TYR A 987 -24.89 -15.82 15.69
C TYR A 987 -25.98 -16.89 15.52
N THR A 988 -26.38 -17.53 16.62
CA THR A 988 -27.25 -18.71 16.61
C THR A 988 -28.59 -18.48 15.90
N ALA A 989 -29.28 -17.36 16.17
CA ALA A 989 -30.58 -17.06 15.55
C ALA A 989 -30.44 -16.73 14.06
N GLN A 990 -29.49 -15.86 13.71
CA GLN A 990 -29.24 -15.41 12.34
C GLN A 990 -28.75 -16.55 11.44
N MET A 991 -27.97 -17.50 12.00
CA MET A 991 -27.55 -18.69 11.27
C MET A 991 -28.70 -19.67 11.03
N ALA A 992 -29.72 -19.70 11.89
CA ALA A 992 -30.93 -20.48 11.63
C ALA A 992 -31.69 -19.92 10.43
N ASP A 993 -31.83 -18.59 10.34
CA ASP A 993 -32.44 -17.90 9.22
C ASP A 993 -31.63 -18.08 7.91
N PHE A 994 -30.31 -17.97 8.00
CA PHE A 994 -29.40 -18.23 6.87
C PHE A 994 -29.57 -19.63 6.29
N LEU A 995 -29.59 -20.67 7.14
CA LEU A 995 -29.79 -22.05 6.69
C LEU A 995 -31.20 -22.29 6.14
N ALA A 996 -32.20 -21.57 6.63
CA ALA A 996 -33.58 -21.63 6.12
C ALA A 996 -33.74 -20.89 4.77
N SER A 997 -32.82 -20.00 4.42
CA SER A 997 -32.90 -19.18 3.20
C SER A 997 -32.74 -20.00 1.90
N ASN A 998 -32.07 -21.14 1.95
CA ASN A 998 -31.84 -22.02 0.80
C ASN A 998 -31.84 -23.50 1.23
N PRO A 999 -32.73 -24.36 0.70
CA PRO A 999 -32.76 -25.80 1.00
C PRO A 999 -31.42 -26.52 0.76
N GLY A 1000 -30.61 -26.02 -0.19
CA GLY A 1000 -29.26 -26.50 -0.46
C GLY A 1000 -28.35 -26.37 0.76
N LEU A 1001 -28.40 -25.22 1.46
CA LEU A 1001 -27.59 -25.00 2.68
C LEU A 1001 -27.94 -26.00 3.78
N ALA A 1002 -29.23 -26.17 4.08
CA ALA A 1002 -29.68 -27.12 5.11
C ALA A 1002 -29.26 -28.57 4.82
N SER A 1003 -29.19 -28.96 3.54
CA SER A 1003 -28.78 -30.31 3.14
C SER A 1003 -27.26 -30.54 3.22
N ARG A 1004 -26.43 -29.54 2.90
CA ARG A 1004 -24.96 -29.65 2.91
C ARG A 1004 -24.37 -29.43 4.31
N PHE A 1005 -24.97 -28.56 5.10
CA PHE A 1005 -24.56 -28.23 6.46
C PHE A 1005 -25.38 -29.00 7.50
N SER A 1006 -25.15 -30.31 7.58
CA SER A 1006 -25.94 -31.22 8.42
C SER A 1006 -25.57 -31.19 9.89
N ARG A 1007 -24.45 -30.55 10.27
CA ARG A 1007 -23.93 -30.54 11.65
C ARG A 1007 -23.66 -29.13 12.13
N ARG A 1008 -23.99 -28.90 13.41
CA ARG A 1008 -23.84 -27.61 14.08
C ARG A 1008 -23.01 -27.81 15.34
N VAL A 1009 -22.05 -26.91 15.55
CA VAL A 1009 -21.21 -26.84 16.75
C VAL A 1009 -21.59 -25.55 17.47
N GLU A 1010 -22.07 -25.66 18.71
CA GLU A 1010 -22.54 -24.53 19.50
C GLU A 1010 -21.49 -24.08 20.51
N PHE A 1011 -21.08 -22.82 20.37
CA PHE A 1011 -20.14 -22.15 21.25
C PHE A 1011 -20.91 -21.31 22.28
N ALA A 1012 -20.94 -21.77 23.52
CA ALA A 1012 -21.54 -21.04 24.64
C ALA A 1012 -20.62 -19.90 25.14
N ASN A 1013 -21.21 -18.96 25.88
CA ASN A 1013 -20.46 -17.94 26.61
C ASN A 1013 -19.55 -18.58 27.67
N TYR A 1014 -18.33 -18.06 27.85
CA TYR A 1014 -17.43 -18.52 28.91
C TYR A 1014 -18.00 -18.22 30.29
N SER A 1015 -17.88 -19.15 31.23
CA SER A 1015 -18.17 -18.93 32.64
C SER A 1015 -17.25 -17.87 33.25
N SER A 1016 -17.63 -17.29 34.38
CA SER A 1016 -16.82 -16.25 35.04
C SER A 1016 -15.46 -16.82 35.47
N ASP A 1017 -15.43 -18.08 35.92
CA ASP A 1017 -14.20 -18.79 36.28
C ASP A 1017 -13.30 -19.04 35.06
N GLU A 1018 -13.88 -19.35 33.90
CA GLU A 1018 -13.14 -19.48 32.64
C GLU A 1018 -12.55 -18.14 32.19
N LEU A 1019 -13.29 -17.04 32.32
CA LEU A 1019 -12.81 -15.69 31.98
C LEU A 1019 -11.67 -15.23 32.90
N VAL A 1020 -11.76 -15.52 34.21
CA VAL A 1020 -10.65 -15.27 35.14
C VAL A 1020 -9.41 -16.06 34.72
N THR A 1021 -9.58 -17.32 34.33
CA THR A 1021 -8.48 -18.17 33.87
C THR A 1021 -7.84 -17.62 32.60
N ILE A 1022 -8.65 -17.13 31.65
CA ILE A 1022 -8.19 -16.47 30.42
C ILE A 1022 -7.36 -15.22 30.75
N VAL A 1023 -7.84 -14.33 31.65
CA VAL A 1023 -7.09 -13.14 32.07
C VAL A 1023 -5.74 -13.51 32.68
N ARG A 1024 -5.71 -14.53 33.55
CA ARG A 1024 -4.45 -14.97 34.19
C ARG A 1024 -3.45 -15.54 33.19
N GLN A 1025 -3.90 -16.31 32.21
CA GLN A 1025 -3.02 -16.84 31.16
C GLN A 1025 -2.44 -15.72 30.31
N HIS A 1026 -3.26 -14.75 29.88
CA HIS A 1026 -2.79 -13.61 29.11
C HIS A 1026 -1.85 -12.70 29.92
N ALA A 1027 -2.13 -12.48 31.21
CA ALA A 1027 -1.23 -11.73 32.08
C ALA A 1027 0.14 -12.41 32.17
N SER A 1028 0.17 -13.71 32.44
CA SER A 1028 1.42 -14.50 32.52
C SER A 1028 2.22 -14.47 31.22
N ALA A 1029 1.55 -14.61 30.07
CA ALA A 1029 2.17 -14.52 28.75
C ALA A 1029 2.78 -13.13 28.47
N ALA A 1030 2.19 -12.07 29.04
CA ALA A 1030 2.71 -10.71 28.97
C ALA A 1030 3.69 -10.38 30.12
N HIS A 1031 4.16 -11.39 30.86
CA HIS A 1031 5.04 -11.27 32.03
C HIS A 1031 4.47 -10.49 33.23
N TYR A 1032 3.13 -10.42 33.33
CA TYR A 1032 2.42 -9.90 34.50
C TYR A 1032 1.89 -11.02 35.40
N ASP A 1033 1.94 -10.78 36.71
CA ASP A 1033 1.45 -11.65 37.75
C ASP A 1033 0.19 -11.06 38.39
N CYS A 1034 -0.91 -11.82 38.42
CA CYS A 1034 -2.11 -11.39 39.16
C CYS A 1034 -1.85 -11.52 40.66
N GLY A 1035 -1.69 -10.38 41.33
CA GLY A 1035 -1.38 -10.30 42.76
C GLY A 1035 -2.50 -10.80 43.68
N PRO A 1036 -2.25 -10.81 45.00
CA PRO A 1036 -3.21 -11.31 45.99
C PRO A 1036 -4.57 -10.61 45.89
N GLY A 1037 -5.66 -11.38 45.81
CA GLY A 1037 -7.04 -10.86 45.74
C GLY A 1037 -7.52 -10.50 44.33
N THR A 1038 -6.64 -10.39 43.33
CA THR A 1038 -7.00 -9.97 41.97
C THR A 1038 -7.94 -10.97 41.27
N ALA A 1039 -7.73 -12.27 41.47
CA ALA A 1039 -8.60 -13.30 40.91
C ALA A 1039 -10.04 -13.24 41.47
N THR A 1040 -10.19 -12.96 42.77
CA THR A 1040 -11.50 -12.79 43.41
C THR A 1040 -12.21 -11.55 42.90
N ALA A 1041 -11.49 -10.44 42.72
CA ALA A 1041 -12.03 -9.20 42.17
C ALA A 1041 -12.47 -9.38 40.71
N LEU A 1042 -11.66 -10.03 39.87
CA LEU A 1042 -12.00 -10.37 38.49
C LEU A 1042 -13.26 -11.25 38.42
N ARG A 1043 -13.38 -12.25 39.30
CA ARG A 1043 -14.57 -13.11 39.37
C ARG A 1043 -15.83 -12.29 39.70
N ALA A 1044 -15.77 -11.47 40.74
CA ALA A 1044 -16.89 -10.60 41.14
C ALA A 1044 -17.30 -9.63 40.02
N TYR A 1045 -16.32 -9.09 39.29
CA TYR A 1045 -16.57 -8.26 38.11
C TYR A 1045 -17.32 -9.06 37.03
N PHE A 1046 -16.81 -10.22 36.63
CA PHE A 1046 -17.44 -11.02 35.57
C PHE A 1046 -18.82 -11.58 35.96
N ASP A 1047 -19.07 -11.85 37.25
CA ASP A 1047 -20.40 -12.25 37.74
C ASP A 1047 -21.42 -11.10 37.64
N ALA A 1048 -20.98 -9.84 37.69
CA ALA A 1048 -21.83 -8.67 37.57
C ALA A 1048 -22.14 -8.26 36.10
N VAL A 1049 -21.37 -8.75 35.12
CA VAL A 1049 -21.56 -8.38 33.70
C VAL A 1049 -22.74 -9.15 33.09
N PRO A 1050 -23.76 -8.48 32.52
CA PRO A 1050 -24.85 -9.14 31.81
C PRO A 1050 -24.34 -9.99 30.62
N ARG A 1051 -24.83 -11.22 30.51
CA ARG A 1051 -24.46 -12.18 29.45
C ARG A 1051 -25.44 -12.13 28.27
N ASP A 1052 -25.68 -10.93 27.75
CA ASP A 1052 -26.55 -10.73 26.58
C ASP A 1052 -25.79 -10.92 25.25
N GLN A 1053 -26.42 -10.58 24.12
CA GLN A 1053 -25.84 -10.75 22.78
C GLN A 1053 -24.59 -9.89 22.53
N THR A 1054 -24.35 -8.86 23.34
CA THR A 1054 -23.19 -7.96 23.24
C THR A 1054 -22.00 -8.42 24.09
N PHE A 1055 -22.15 -9.52 24.83
CA PHE A 1055 -21.12 -10.05 25.70
C PHE A 1055 -19.88 -10.52 24.91
N GLY A 1056 -18.76 -9.82 25.12
CA GLY A 1056 -17.53 -9.99 24.32
C GLY A 1056 -16.65 -11.20 24.65
N ASN A 1057 -16.99 -12.02 25.65
CA ASN A 1057 -16.26 -13.25 26.01
C ASN A 1057 -14.73 -13.03 26.16
N ALA A 1058 -13.88 -13.79 25.48
CA ALA A 1058 -12.42 -13.63 25.57
C ALA A 1058 -11.94 -12.23 25.11
N ARG A 1059 -12.69 -11.55 24.22
CA ARG A 1059 -12.40 -10.14 23.85
C ARG A 1059 -12.63 -9.20 25.03
N LEU A 1060 -13.64 -9.48 25.87
CA LEU A 1060 -13.86 -8.74 27.11
C LEU A 1060 -12.73 -9.00 28.11
N ALA A 1061 -12.32 -10.27 28.30
CA ALA A 1061 -11.21 -10.63 29.17
C ALA A 1061 -9.90 -9.90 28.78
N ARG A 1062 -9.57 -9.88 27.48
CA ARG A 1062 -8.42 -9.14 26.95
C ARG A 1062 -8.52 -7.63 27.22
N ARG A 1063 -9.68 -7.01 26.94
CA ARG A 1063 -9.91 -5.58 27.19
C ARG A 1063 -9.73 -5.23 28.67
N ILE A 1064 -10.21 -6.10 29.57
CA ILE A 1064 -10.05 -5.90 31.02
C ILE A 1064 -8.58 -5.95 31.41
N LEU A 1065 -7.81 -6.90 30.89
CA LEU A 1065 -6.36 -6.97 31.13
C LEU A 1065 -5.63 -5.72 30.62
N GLU A 1066 -5.92 -5.28 29.39
CA GLU A 1066 -5.34 -4.05 28.82
C GLU A 1066 -5.66 -2.82 29.69
N GLY A 1067 -6.90 -2.73 30.18
CA GLY A 1067 -7.31 -1.70 31.14
C GLY A 1067 -6.55 -1.78 32.47
N MET A 1068 -6.34 -2.98 33.01
CA MET A 1068 -5.56 -3.19 34.23
C MET A 1068 -4.09 -2.78 34.06
N ILE A 1069 -3.46 -3.13 32.94
CA ILE A 1069 -2.07 -2.73 32.63
C ILE A 1069 -1.96 -1.20 32.53
N THR A 1070 -2.91 -0.56 31.83
CA THR A 1070 -2.94 0.91 31.69
C THR A 1070 -3.05 1.60 33.06
N ARG A 1071 -3.88 1.07 33.96
CA ARG A 1071 -4.06 1.65 35.30
C ARG A 1071 -2.87 1.36 36.22
N GLN A 1072 -2.27 0.18 36.12
CA GLN A 1072 -1.04 -0.16 36.82
C GLN A 1072 0.09 0.81 36.42
N ALA A 1073 0.23 1.16 35.14
CA ALA A 1073 1.17 2.19 34.69
C ALA A 1073 0.87 3.56 35.32
N GLY A 1074 -0.40 3.94 35.43
CA GLY A 1074 -0.83 5.15 36.15
C GLY A 1074 -0.45 5.14 37.63
N ARG A 1075 -0.71 4.02 38.33
CA ARG A 1075 -0.32 3.80 39.73
C ARG A 1075 1.20 3.92 39.91
N LEU A 1076 1.97 3.24 39.07
CA LEU A 1076 3.44 3.23 39.11
C LEU A 1076 4.05 4.62 38.79
N SER A 1077 3.38 5.44 37.98
CA SER A 1077 3.86 6.81 37.66
C SER A 1077 3.94 7.74 38.86
N THR A 1078 3.20 7.44 39.94
CA THR A 1078 3.22 8.20 41.19
C THR A 1078 4.29 7.73 42.19
N MET A 1079 5.01 6.66 41.85
CA MET A 1079 6.06 6.07 42.69
C MET A 1079 7.45 6.53 42.24
N SER A 1080 8.29 6.91 43.19
CA SER A 1080 9.62 7.48 42.90
C SER A 1080 10.62 6.46 42.31
N ALA A 1081 10.44 5.16 42.60
CA ALA A 1081 11.27 4.06 42.10
C ALA A 1081 10.58 2.69 42.32
N PRO A 1082 9.73 2.24 41.38
CA PRO A 1082 9.06 0.94 41.50
C PRO A 1082 10.05 -0.23 41.33
N SER A 1083 9.85 -1.28 42.12
CA SER A 1083 10.60 -2.55 42.07
C SER A 1083 10.16 -3.45 40.90
N LEU A 1084 10.99 -4.44 40.53
CA LEU A 1084 10.66 -5.40 39.48
C LEU A 1084 9.39 -6.22 39.79
N GLU A 1085 9.13 -6.49 41.07
CA GLU A 1085 7.91 -7.16 41.52
C GLU A 1085 6.67 -6.27 41.31
N GLU A 1086 6.77 -4.98 41.61
CA GLU A 1086 5.69 -4.00 41.41
C GLU A 1086 5.41 -3.74 39.93
N LEU A 1087 6.45 -3.72 39.09
CA LEU A 1087 6.34 -3.61 37.63
C LEU A 1087 5.59 -4.81 37.01
N ARG A 1088 5.64 -5.99 37.66
CA ARG A 1088 5.00 -7.21 37.18
C ARG A 1088 3.63 -7.48 37.80
N THR A 1089 3.30 -6.88 38.95
CA THR A 1089 2.10 -7.27 39.71
C THR A 1089 0.86 -6.44 39.38
N LEU A 1090 -0.21 -7.09 38.94
CA LEU A 1090 -1.56 -6.53 38.76
C LEU A 1090 -2.42 -6.75 40.01
N LEU A 1091 -2.92 -5.66 40.59
CA LEU A 1091 -3.69 -5.66 41.85
C LEU A 1091 -5.20 -5.47 41.62
N PRO A 1092 -6.05 -5.75 42.62
CA PRO A 1092 -7.50 -5.52 42.52
C PRO A 1092 -7.87 -4.07 42.18
N GLU A 1093 -7.09 -3.09 42.68
CA GLU A 1093 -7.27 -1.67 42.41
C GLU A 1093 -7.06 -1.29 40.94
N ASP A 1094 -6.33 -2.11 40.18
CA ASP A 1094 -6.13 -1.90 38.76
C ASP A 1094 -7.40 -2.30 37.94
N LEU A 1095 -8.44 -2.90 38.56
CA LEU A 1095 -9.64 -3.43 37.87
C LEU A 1095 -10.77 -2.39 37.65
N THR A 1096 -10.98 -1.44 38.57
CA THR A 1096 -12.11 -0.48 38.54
C THR A 1096 -11.69 0.94 38.91
N GLU A 1097 -12.44 1.96 38.44
CA GLU A 1097 -12.27 3.36 38.90
C GLU A 1097 -12.34 3.45 40.42
N ALA A 1098 -11.35 4.10 41.03
CA ALA A 1098 -11.55 4.69 42.35
C ALA A 1098 -12.67 5.72 42.20
N VAL A 1099 -13.85 5.41 42.72
CA VAL A 1099 -14.87 6.42 42.98
C VAL A 1099 -14.25 7.41 43.95
N VAL A 1100 -13.84 8.56 43.43
CA VAL A 1100 -13.48 9.71 44.26
C VAL A 1100 -14.75 10.10 45.01
N SER A 1101 -14.79 9.79 46.30
CA SER A 1101 -15.72 10.38 47.27
C SER A 1101 -15.25 11.77 47.67
#